data_AF-A0A485LEN8-F1
#
_entry.id   AF-A0A485LEN8-F1
#
_cell.length_a   1.000
_cell.length_b   1.000
_cell.length_c   1.000
_cell.angle_alpha   90.00
_cell.angle_beta   90.00
_cell.angle_gamma   90.00
#
_symmetry.space_group_name_H-M   'P 1'
#
loop_
_entity.id
_entity.type
_entity.pdbx_description
1 polymer ?
#
loop_
_entity_poly.entity_id
_entity_poly.type
_entity_poly.pdbx_seq_one_letter_code
_entity_poly.pdbx_strand_id
1 'polypeptide(L)'
;MDTSEPPSSSPMRTPPSSSHTSTTIAPQSSSLASLAKAPTLNAKSNKESRAQEALAMKDEQMRILSEQNTQLLATLNNMDDELQALRMEKLKADDENRSLRDANFELQSRARAADAHLKKAESSMEEREMQIKVLTDHNGELLRLLEIEEGQSATLAKENSTMKLEAETLASKFASLMTTAKTHEEMAGRAMRDGQLRAEEVRLLRIDTEQLRTSNNELKMKAQVELESLHEQLRVRKEKQYQLLEKIQSLEEAKRQSDDTLHGMEEKIRHLVEQGQERDTQLQLESKAKRSQIDANKHLQADNDQLASDKSTLQARLDKAEQERTRMEAENRDSADQLREMAEKVFQLLERLKLAELGKTKSLEALKQKEVEMLSLKKKNARLLKDVTQEGKSRVKIEMDKDVLLEQLHALKKHNSQLSIRCRDEVKAKLKEAEERAQLAEKLKTMSSRVSFLLNKMQADEEAKLCTKEEMKKMHAQILSMQDKNAELTQKLNTTGESNRVVTEALRAKQDELDTITIKFDALQTKVVNQITEPIEIDMNNNHHDNSGNVYPDGDKDVDANGRFFVECRASHGGLLVIKPKRSNNGCPEYLEKLGINPFLKWAQKQQDTKRRLVDKIAGLCHMLMMGEEATLSVQQTLESKQEHLDHVGKKCQWLQEKLAGEEDAKRKTLIRYVHEVKSQARADDAKLSLKLPESGIGDEEVHAIAALLRNNSSIHELQLHGNAVTSEGARAIAAILGSATCGLTFIDLRKNQIGDDGIRVLTEALERNPRIRHVYVHAGGKIEALGANKAASSNPDAIVQVETVCVIDVRENHVTVTSHDEDGMPVAPLTTGGEATELFSKRPSALALANASVQEKKREWQRQQQLKKQKQLEKEKLKHKELQWNGRAGGLELAAKTKKTLPPLEEKSLERANSVPSIKAHEEREPSEPIPTDVKEAQVALDATLGDDGPSSAEKKSMKKHQSATAFSRRLKESPLASSKP
;
A
#
# COMPACT_ATOMS: atom_id res chain seq x y z
N MET A 1 64.97 -13.51 37.25
CA MET A 1 65.75 -12.33 36.82
C MET A 1 66.20 -11.64 38.09
N ASP A 2 67.23 -12.11 38.77
CA ASP A 2 68.60 -12.50 38.33
C ASP A 2 69.43 -11.25 37.98
N THR A 3 70.61 -10.99 38.54
CA THR A 3 71.44 -11.83 39.45
C THR A 3 72.28 -10.96 40.39
N SER A 4 72.76 -11.56 41.49
CA SER A 4 73.65 -10.95 42.49
C SER A 4 74.96 -11.73 42.62
N GLU A 5 76.12 -11.04 42.76
CA GLU A 5 77.18 -11.26 43.78
C GLU A 5 78.52 -10.54 43.45
N PRO A 6 79.45 -10.34 44.43
CA PRO A 6 80.72 -9.61 44.28
C PRO A 6 82.01 -10.42 44.61
N PRO A 7 83.21 -9.85 44.33
CA PRO A 7 84.42 -10.01 45.17
C PRO A 7 85.08 -8.64 45.49
N SER A 8 85.57 -8.26 46.67
CA SER A 8 86.47 -8.85 47.69
C SER A 8 87.98 -8.48 47.52
N SER A 9 88.46 -7.57 48.40
CA SER A 9 89.67 -7.68 49.29
C SER A 9 91.04 -8.11 48.72
N SER A 10 92.22 -7.62 49.13
CA SER A 10 92.72 -7.31 50.50
C SER A 10 94.12 -6.57 50.47
N PRO A 11 94.79 -6.24 51.61
CA PRO A 11 95.65 -5.03 51.72
C PRO A 11 97.13 -5.26 52.16
N MET A 12 97.89 -4.15 52.38
CA MET A 12 98.98 -3.90 53.39
C MET A 12 99.85 -2.68 52.93
N ARG A 13 100.58 -1.91 53.76
CA ARG A 13 100.82 -1.91 55.24
C ARG A 13 101.18 -0.48 55.74
N THR A 14 101.13 -0.26 57.06
CA THR A 14 101.59 0.98 57.75
C THR A 14 102.72 0.65 58.79
N PRO A 15 103.17 1.46 59.81
CA PRO A 15 104.60 1.63 60.12
C PRO A 15 105.02 0.96 61.48
N PRO A 16 105.53 1.57 62.61
CA PRO A 16 105.77 2.97 63.04
C PRO A 16 107.18 3.31 63.65
N SER A 17 107.45 4.62 63.83
CA SER A 17 108.15 5.32 64.95
C SER A 17 109.46 4.83 65.63
N SER A 18 110.45 5.74 65.68
CA SER A 18 111.34 6.12 66.83
C SER A 18 112.13 5.09 67.68
N SER A 19 113.44 5.32 67.86
CA SER A 19 114.08 5.70 69.15
C SER A 19 115.63 5.81 69.08
N HIS A 20 116.31 6.08 70.20
CA HIS A 20 117.68 6.60 70.32
C HIS A 20 118.83 5.55 70.26
N THR A 21 120.08 6.05 70.19
CA THR A 21 121.39 5.39 70.47
C THR A 21 121.93 4.43 69.40
N SER A 22 123.23 4.13 69.24
CA SER A 22 124.51 4.86 69.52
C SER A 22 125.68 4.05 68.90
N THR A 23 126.87 4.65 68.72
CA THR A 23 128.20 3.97 68.84
C THR A 23 128.65 2.95 67.75
N THR A 24 129.49 3.41 66.78
CA THR A 24 130.92 2.99 66.63
C THR A 24 131.43 1.87 65.66
N ILE A 25 132.25 2.30 64.66
CA ILE A 25 133.54 1.74 64.13
C ILE A 25 133.65 0.66 62.99
N ALA A 26 134.77 0.78 62.24
CA ALA A 26 135.57 -0.24 61.49
C ALA A 26 135.24 -0.62 60.01
N PRO A 27 136.22 -1.13 59.21
CA PRO A 27 137.67 -0.77 59.15
C PRO A 27 138.34 -0.85 57.73
N GLN A 28 139.65 -0.50 57.65
CA GLN A 28 140.78 -1.05 56.81
C GLN A 28 141.74 0.12 56.40
N SER A 29 143.06 0.19 56.70
CA SER A 29 144.27 -0.70 56.61
C SER A 29 145.02 -0.56 55.25
N SER A 30 146.37 -0.49 55.12
CA SER A 30 147.49 -0.91 56.00
C SER A 30 148.91 -0.36 55.64
N SER A 31 149.91 -0.52 56.56
CA SER A 31 151.40 -0.35 56.39
C SER A 31 151.96 1.10 56.34
N LEU A 32 153.26 1.49 56.45
CA LEU A 32 154.59 1.03 57.01
C LEU A 32 155.60 2.25 56.86
N ALA A 33 156.86 2.41 57.35
CA ALA A 33 157.88 1.77 58.23
C ALA A 33 158.80 2.93 58.84
N SER A 34 159.51 2.85 59.98
CA SER A 34 160.80 2.19 60.35
C SER A 34 162.08 2.63 59.56
N LEU A 35 163.30 2.90 60.11
CA LEU A 35 163.84 2.90 61.50
C LEU A 35 165.32 3.49 61.59
N ALA A 36 165.84 3.77 62.81
CA ALA A 36 167.28 3.87 63.24
C ALA A 36 168.12 5.16 62.90
N LYS A 37 169.19 5.61 63.61
CA LYS A 37 169.81 5.34 64.96
C LYS A 37 170.83 6.47 65.36
N ALA A 38 171.39 6.47 66.59
CA ALA A 38 172.50 7.35 67.09
C ALA A 38 173.53 6.54 67.94
N PRO A 39 174.80 7.01 68.18
CA PRO A 39 175.25 7.50 69.52
C PRO A 39 176.49 8.49 69.53
N THR A 40 177.40 8.40 70.52
CA THR A 40 178.12 9.52 71.22
C THR A 40 179.68 9.51 71.26
N LEU A 41 180.28 10.65 71.72
CA LEU A 41 181.59 10.86 72.42
C LEU A 41 182.96 10.77 71.68
N ASN A 42 183.79 11.84 71.76
CA ASN A 42 185.07 11.91 72.52
C ASN A 42 185.73 13.33 72.51
N ALA A 43 186.85 13.57 73.25
CA ALA A 43 187.52 14.90 73.33
C ALA A 43 189.04 14.90 73.64
N LYS A 44 189.80 15.87 73.08
CA LYS A 44 190.95 16.63 73.66
C LYS A 44 191.91 17.26 72.62
N SER A 45 192.00 18.59 72.56
CA SER A 45 193.27 19.36 72.55
C SER A 45 193.07 20.88 72.72
N ASN A 46 193.14 21.33 73.97
CA ASN A 46 193.51 22.67 74.45
C ASN A 46 193.03 23.97 73.73
N LYS A 47 191.98 24.54 74.33
CA LYS A 47 191.80 25.97 74.69
C LYS A 47 191.30 27.02 73.68
N GLU A 48 191.43 26.90 72.36
CA GLU A 48 190.93 27.96 71.46
C GLU A 48 189.44 27.82 71.04
N SER A 49 188.90 26.60 70.94
CA SER A 49 187.55 26.38 70.38
C SER A 49 186.36 26.98 71.17
N ARG A 50 186.54 27.24 72.48
CA ARG A 50 185.44 27.63 73.39
C ARG A 50 184.79 28.99 73.08
N ALA A 51 185.42 29.83 72.27
CA ALA A 51 184.84 31.11 71.84
C ALA A 51 183.87 30.97 70.65
N GLN A 52 184.13 30.04 69.72
CA GLN A 52 183.34 29.86 68.50
C GLN A 52 182.06 29.04 68.77
N GLU A 53 182.14 28.03 69.63
CA GLU A 53 181.00 27.16 70.00
C GLU A 53 179.81 27.95 70.58
N ALA A 54 180.08 29.01 71.35
CA ALA A 54 179.06 29.86 71.96
C ALA A 54 178.34 30.81 70.99
N LEU A 55 178.96 31.12 69.84
CA LEU A 55 178.32 31.88 68.76
C LEU A 55 177.38 30.96 67.95
N ALA A 56 177.87 29.79 67.55
CA ALA A 56 177.09 28.81 66.78
C ALA A 56 175.77 28.41 67.48
N MET A 57 175.76 28.26 68.81
CA MET A 57 174.53 28.00 69.56
C MET A 57 173.51 29.14 69.52
N LYS A 58 173.96 30.41 69.43
CA LYS A 58 173.05 31.56 69.31
C LYS A 58 172.47 31.68 67.91
N ASP A 59 173.28 31.47 66.88
CA ASP A 59 172.83 31.52 65.50
C ASP A 59 171.80 30.42 65.21
N GLU A 60 172.00 29.21 65.75
CA GLU A 60 171.01 28.12 65.64
C GLU A 60 169.73 28.40 66.45
N GLN A 61 169.81 29.03 67.63
CA GLN A 61 168.61 29.49 68.36
C GLN A 61 167.84 30.54 67.56
N MET A 62 168.52 31.51 66.93
CA MET A 62 167.90 32.50 66.05
C MET A 62 167.30 31.84 64.80
N ARG A 63 167.95 30.82 64.24
CA ARG A 63 167.45 30.03 63.10
C ARG A 63 166.15 29.30 63.47
N ILE A 64 166.13 28.61 64.60
CA ILE A 64 164.94 27.90 65.12
C ILE A 64 163.79 28.88 65.39
N LEU A 65 164.05 30.04 65.99
CA LEU A 65 163.02 31.06 66.23
C LEU A 65 162.48 31.66 64.92
N SER A 66 163.33 31.84 63.91
CA SER A 66 162.90 32.27 62.56
C SER A 66 162.05 31.20 61.86
N GLU A 67 162.44 29.93 61.98
CA GLU A 67 161.72 28.77 61.44
C GLU A 67 160.36 28.57 62.14
N GLN A 68 160.28 28.79 63.46
CA GLN A 68 159.02 28.79 64.21
C GLN A 68 158.12 29.98 63.82
N ASN A 69 158.66 31.19 63.69
CA ASN A 69 157.88 32.37 63.29
C ASN A 69 157.34 32.24 61.86
N THR A 70 158.11 31.67 60.94
CA THR A 70 157.65 31.41 59.55
C THR A 70 156.62 30.29 59.49
N GLN A 71 156.75 29.23 60.29
CA GLN A 71 155.70 28.21 60.46
C GLN A 71 154.41 28.81 61.05
N LEU A 72 154.50 29.66 62.08
CA LEU A 72 153.34 30.34 62.65
C LEU A 72 152.63 31.23 61.63
N LEU A 73 153.37 32.04 60.86
CA LEU A 73 152.79 32.84 59.77
C LEU A 73 152.13 31.97 58.70
N ALA A 74 152.72 30.83 58.32
CA ALA A 74 152.09 29.89 57.39
C ALA A 74 150.78 29.31 57.95
N THR A 75 150.74 28.91 59.24
CA THR A 75 149.48 28.45 59.87
C THR A 75 148.43 29.55 59.97
N LEU A 76 148.84 30.80 60.18
CA LEU A 76 147.92 31.94 60.30
C LEU A 76 147.31 32.32 58.95
N ASN A 77 148.10 32.27 57.87
CA ASN A 77 147.59 32.41 56.50
C ASN A 77 146.60 31.30 56.16
N ASN A 78 146.94 30.03 56.44
CA ASN A 78 146.02 28.89 56.26
C ASN A 78 144.69 29.09 57.00
N MET A 79 144.72 29.58 58.24
CA MET A 79 143.50 29.87 59.00
C MET A 79 142.67 31.02 58.42
N ASP A 80 143.27 32.05 57.83
CA ASP A 80 142.50 33.11 57.17
C ASP A 80 141.95 32.66 55.80
N ASP A 81 142.67 31.82 55.05
CA ASP A 81 142.16 31.15 53.84
C ASP A 81 140.96 30.24 54.17
N GLU A 82 141.05 29.45 55.26
CA GLU A 82 139.93 28.64 55.77
C GLU A 82 138.75 29.51 56.22
N LEU A 83 138.99 30.64 56.91
CA LEU A 83 137.94 31.59 57.28
C LEU A 83 137.30 32.28 56.07
N GLN A 84 138.06 32.56 55.02
CA GLN A 84 137.55 33.10 53.76
C GLN A 84 136.70 32.04 53.02
N ALA A 85 137.15 30.78 52.97
CA ALA A 85 136.38 29.67 52.41
C ALA A 85 135.04 29.47 53.14
N LEU A 86 135.05 29.42 54.47
CA LEU A 86 133.84 29.29 55.31
C LEU A 86 132.89 30.49 55.17
N ARG A 87 133.41 31.71 54.99
CA ARG A 87 132.58 32.90 54.68
C ARG A 87 131.89 32.77 53.32
N MET A 88 132.60 32.28 52.30
CA MET A 88 132.03 32.06 50.96
C MET A 88 131.03 30.91 50.92
N GLU A 89 131.25 29.84 51.69
CA GLU A 89 130.29 28.74 51.86
C GLU A 89 129.02 29.21 52.59
N LYS A 90 129.17 29.97 53.69
CA LYS A 90 128.04 30.58 54.39
C LYS A 90 127.21 31.48 53.46
N LEU A 91 127.85 32.30 52.63
CA LEU A 91 127.15 33.21 51.73
C LEU A 91 126.32 32.44 50.69
N LYS A 92 126.85 31.35 50.12
CA LYS A 92 126.07 30.44 49.26
C LYS A 92 124.88 29.83 50.01
N ALA A 93 125.08 29.35 51.24
CA ALA A 93 124.01 28.77 52.04
C ALA A 93 122.93 29.80 52.43
N ASP A 94 123.29 31.06 52.67
CA ASP A 94 122.34 32.15 52.91
C ASP A 94 121.54 32.51 51.63
N ASP A 95 122.18 32.51 50.45
CA ASP A 95 121.52 32.71 49.15
C ASP A 95 120.59 31.53 48.78
N GLU A 96 121.02 30.28 49.00
CA GLU A 96 120.19 29.08 48.82
C GLU A 96 118.96 29.11 49.75
N ASN A 97 119.15 29.46 51.03
CA ASN A 97 118.04 29.63 51.96
C ASN A 97 117.08 30.75 51.54
N ARG A 98 117.57 31.81 50.90
CA ARG A 98 116.73 32.87 50.34
C ARG A 98 115.92 32.35 49.15
N SER A 99 116.57 31.70 48.18
CA SER A 99 115.90 31.08 47.02
C SER A 99 114.81 30.07 47.44
N LEU A 100 115.09 29.24 48.44
CA LEU A 100 114.12 28.29 48.98
C LEU A 100 112.92 28.96 49.68
N ARG A 101 113.11 30.11 50.33
CA ARG A 101 112.00 30.90 50.92
C ARG A 101 111.14 31.52 49.83
N ASP A 102 111.75 32.11 48.80
CA ASP A 102 111.05 32.74 47.69
C ASP A 102 110.24 31.69 46.89
N ALA A 103 110.83 30.51 46.63
CA ALA A 103 110.14 29.38 45.99
C ALA A 103 108.99 28.81 46.86
N ASN A 104 109.16 28.72 48.18
CA ASN A 104 108.11 28.28 49.09
C ASN A 104 106.95 29.30 49.16
N PHE A 105 107.26 30.60 49.15
CA PHE A 105 106.25 31.65 49.04
C PHE A 105 105.48 31.57 47.71
N GLU A 106 106.17 31.31 46.59
CA GLU A 106 105.50 31.11 45.30
C GLU A 106 104.60 29.86 45.30
N LEU A 107 105.08 28.74 45.86
CA LEU A 107 104.28 27.52 46.03
C LEU A 107 103.04 27.75 46.90
N GLN A 108 103.15 28.49 48.01
CA GLN A 108 101.99 28.87 48.83
C GLN A 108 101.02 29.80 48.10
N SER A 109 101.52 30.71 47.26
CA SER A 109 100.69 31.57 46.40
C SER A 109 99.92 30.73 45.36
N ARG A 110 100.62 29.83 44.66
CA ARG A 110 100.04 28.88 43.69
C ARG A 110 99.02 27.94 44.35
N ALA A 111 99.28 27.45 45.56
CA ALA A 111 98.34 26.63 46.31
C ALA A 111 97.04 27.40 46.64
N ARG A 112 97.15 28.61 47.20
CA ARG A 112 95.97 29.46 47.49
C ARG A 112 95.17 29.81 46.24
N ALA A 113 95.83 29.99 45.09
CA ALA A 113 95.16 30.18 43.81
C ALA A 113 94.41 28.90 43.37
N ALA A 114 95.04 27.72 43.51
CA ALA A 114 94.40 26.44 43.22
C ALA A 114 93.18 26.18 44.13
N ASP A 115 93.29 26.45 45.44
CA ASP A 115 92.18 26.34 46.39
C ASP A 115 91.00 27.26 46.01
N ALA A 116 91.30 28.50 45.59
CA ALA A 116 90.29 29.46 45.13
C ALA A 116 89.63 29.03 43.80
N HIS A 117 90.39 28.41 42.89
CA HIS A 117 89.85 27.82 41.66
C HIS A 117 88.99 26.59 41.95
N LEU A 118 89.42 25.71 42.86
CA LEU A 118 88.69 24.50 43.26
C LEU A 118 87.36 24.88 43.92
N LYS A 119 87.36 25.82 44.88
CA LYS A 119 86.14 26.30 45.53
C LYS A 119 85.15 26.97 44.56
N LYS A 120 85.64 27.62 43.50
CA LYS A 120 84.80 28.17 42.42
C LYS A 120 84.27 27.08 41.47
N ALA A 121 84.99 25.97 41.32
CA ALA A 121 84.51 24.80 40.59
C ALA A 121 83.41 24.08 41.38
N GLU A 122 83.60 23.89 42.70
CA GLU A 122 82.60 23.33 43.62
C GLU A 122 81.28 24.11 43.55
N SER A 123 81.29 25.43 43.75
CA SER A 123 80.06 26.23 43.69
C SER A 123 79.37 26.15 42.32
N SER A 124 80.14 26.11 41.23
CA SER A 124 79.58 25.95 39.88
C SER A 124 79.10 24.52 39.59
N MET A 125 79.52 23.51 40.36
CA MET A 125 78.94 22.17 40.34
C MET A 125 77.64 22.12 41.14
N GLU A 126 77.58 22.75 42.32
CA GLU A 126 76.34 22.87 43.12
C GLU A 126 75.22 23.59 42.34
N GLU A 127 75.55 24.70 41.66
CA GLU A 127 74.65 25.42 40.75
C GLU A 127 74.09 24.49 39.64
N ARG A 128 74.95 23.69 39.01
CA ARG A 128 74.56 22.74 37.95
C ARG A 128 73.75 21.58 38.47
N GLU A 129 74.08 21.04 39.64
CA GLU A 129 73.27 20.00 40.29
C GLU A 129 71.87 20.51 40.63
N MET A 130 71.75 21.74 41.12
CA MET A 130 70.44 22.37 41.36
C MET A 130 69.67 22.56 40.05
N GLN A 131 70.35 23.00 38.98
CA GLN A 131 69.74 23.11 37.65
C GLN A 131 69.27 21.74 37.10
N ILE A 132 70.06 20.68 37.27
CA ILE A 132 69.72 19.31 36.84
C ILE A 132 68.52 18.78 37.64
N LYS A 133 68.45 19.02 38.95
CA LYS A 133 67.29 18.66 39.80
C LYS A 133 66.02 19.37 39.30
N VAL A 134 66.07 20.69 39.13
CA VAL A 134 64.95 21.48 38.58
C VAL A 134 64.50 20.99 37.20
N LEU A 135 65.44 20.69 36.29
CA LEU A 135 65.11 20.13 34.97
C LEU A 135 64.50 18.72 35.05
N THR A 136 64.94 17.91 36.01
CA THR A 136 64.38 16.56 36.27
C THR A 136 62.94 16.67 36.77
N ASP A 137 62.66 17.59 37.70
CA ASP A 137 61.31 17.84 38.22
C ASP A 137 60.37 18.35 37.12
N HIS A 138 60.84 19.27 36.26
CA HIS A 138 60.06 19.76 35.11
C HIS A 138 59.78 18.65 34.08
N ASN A 139 60.75 17.78 33.80
CA ASN A 139 60.55 16.63 32.93
C ASN A 139 59.56 15.61 33.52
N GLY A 140 59.56 15.44 34.85
CA GLY A 140 58.58 14.62 35.56
C GLY A 140 57.14 15.13 35.42
N GLU A 141 56.93 16.44 35.58
CA GLU A 141 55.60 17.04 35.40
C GLU A 141 55.17 17.03 33.92
N LEU A 142 56.09 17.23 32.97
CA LEU A 142 55.80 17.10 31.53
C LEU A 142 55.36 15.68 31.16
N LEU A 143 56.00 14.65 31.72
CA LEU A 143 55.56 13.25 31.54
C LEU A 143 54.18 13.01 32.15
N ARG A 144 53.92 13.52 33.36
CA ARG A 144 52.61 13.42 34.02
C ARG A 144 51.49 14.10 33.20
N LEU A 145 51.75 15.27 32.63
CA LEU A 145 50.80 15.96 31.75
C LEU A 145 50.57 15.18 30.45
N LEU A 146 51.61 14.56 29.90
CA LEU A 146 51.51 13.72 28.70
C LEU A 146 50.69 12.44 28.97
N GLU A 147 50.87 11.76 30.11
CA GLU A 147 50.01 10.64 30.54
C GLU A 147 48.53 11.04 30.64
N ILE A 148 48.25 12.26 31.12
CA ILE A 148 46.88 12.80 31.24
C ILE A 148 46.27 13.11 29.87
N GLU A 149 47.04 13.68 28.93
CA GLU A 149 46.60 13.92 27.55
C GLU A 149 46.42 12.62 26.75
N GLU A 150 47.31 11.63 26.90
CA GLU A 150 47.13 10.30 26.31
C GLU A 150 45.86 9.62 26.86
N GLY A 151 45.61 9.72 28.16
CA GLY A 151 44.37 9.24 28.79
C GLY A 151 43.11 9.91 28.23
N GLN A 152 43.11 11.25 28.10
CA GLN A 152 42.00 11.99 27.48
C GLN A 152 41.81 11.59 26.01
N SER A 153 42.89 11.53 25.23
CA SER A 153 42.88 11.10 23.82
C SER A 153 42.29 9.69 23.66
N ALA A 154 42.65 8.75 24.54
CA ALA A 154 42.06 7.41 24.55
C ALA A 154 40.55 7.41 24.87
N THR A 155 40.07 8.29 25.76
CA THR A 155 38.62 8.44 26.00
C THR A 155 37.90 9.04 24.81
N LEU A 156 38.44 10.09 24.18
CA LEU A 156 37.85 10.73 22.99
C LEU A 156 37.86 9.78 21.77
N ALA A 157 38.89 8.95 21.62
CA ALA A 157 38.94 7.90 20.59
C ALA A 157 37.83 6.85 20.80
N LYS A 158 37.57 6.46 22.05
CA LYS A 158 36.48 5.54 22.41
C LYS A 158 35.11 6.17 22.13
N GLU A 159 34.88 7.42 22.51
CA GLU A 159 33.63 8.14 22.23
C GLU A 159 33.38 8.31 20.73
N ASN A 160 34.41 8.65 19.95
CA ASN A 160 34.33 8.67 18.48
C ASN A 160 33.98 7.30 17.89
N SER A 161 34.48 6.19 18.47
CA SER A 161 34.14 4.84 18.02
C SER A 161 32.67 4.50 18.27
N THR A 162 32.10 4.90 19.42
CA THR A 162 30.67 4.72 19.71
C THR A 162 29.79 5.61 18.83
N MET A 163 30.17 6.87 18.62
CA MET A 163 29.43 7.80 17.73
C MET A 163 29.42 7.32 16.27
N LYS A 164 30.51 6.73 15.77
CA LYS A 164 30.53 6.06 14.46
C LYS A 164 29.55 4.90 14.40
N LEU A 165 29.58 3.99 15.38
CA LEU A 165 28.72 2.81 15.41
C LEU A 165 27.24 3.23 15.51
N GLU A 166 26.91 4.24 16.32
CA GLU A 166 25.55 4.81 16.35
C GLU A 166 25.13 5.37 14.99
N ALA A 167 25.99 6.16 14.33
CA ALA A 167 25.73 6.71 12.99
C ALA A 167 25.54 5.60 11.93
N GLU A 168 26.32 4.53 11.98
CA GLU A 168 26.19 3.36 11.10
C GLU A 168 24.84 2.64 11.33
N THR A 169 24.43 2.42 12.59
CA THR A 169 23.09 1.84 12.86
C THR A 169 21.97 2.79 12.44
N LEU A 170 22.18 4.11 12.50
CA LEU A 170 21.19 5.10 12.09
C LEU A 170 21.06 5.13 10.55
N ALA A 171 22.18 5.07 9.82
CA ALA A 171 22.21 4.93 8.37
C ALA A 171 21.53 3.62 7.92
N SER A 172 21.78 2.50 8.60
CA SER A 172 21.08 1.22 8.36
C SER A 172 19.56 1.34 8.58
N LYS A 173 19.13 1.99 9.68
CA LYS A 173 17.71 2.27 9.94
C LYS A 173 17.11 3.15 8.84
N PHE A 174 17.78 4.23 8.42
CA PHE A 174 17.31 5.08 7.32
C PHE A 174 17.21 4.32 5.99
N ALA A 175 18.17 3.45 5.66
CA ALA A 175 18.10 2.60 4.47
C ALA A 175 16.87 1.67 4.50
N SER A 176 16.59 1.04 5.65
CA SER A 176 15.37 0.20 5.81
C SER A 176 14.06 1.02 5.76
N LEU A 177 14.08 2.26 6.23
CA LEU A 177 12.93 3.15 6.16
C LEU A 177 12.68 3.64 4.73
N MET A 178 13.74 3.89 3.96
CA MET A 178 13.65 4.24 2.53
C MET A 178 13.13 3.06 1.69
N THR A 179 13.56 1.82 1.94
CA THR A 179 13.01 0.65 1.22
C THR A 179 11.54 0.43 1.56
N THR A 180 11.14 0.52 2.84
CA THR A 180 9.72 0.42 3.22
C THR A 180 8.88 1.55 2.61
N ALA A 181 9.36 2.80 2.64
CA ALA A 181 8.70 3.94 1.99
C ALA A 181 8.48 3.69 0.48
N LYS A 182 9.50 3.22 -0.25
CA LYS A 182 9.38 2.84 -1.66
C LYS A 182 8.36 1.71 -1.89
N THR A 183 8.33 0.68 -1.03
CA THR A 183 7.30 -0.37 -1.15
C THR A 183 5.88 0.16 -0.89
N HIS A 184 5.71 1.13 0.00
CA HIS A 184 4.41 1.80 0.22
C HIS A 184 4.00 2.67 -0.98
N GLU A 185 4.95 3.37 -1.61
CA GLU A 185 4.72 4.10 -2.86
C GLU A 185 4.33 3.15 -4.01
N GLU A 186 5.05 2.04 -4.19
CA GLU A 186 4.71 1.02 -5.20
C GLU A 186 3.35 0.36 -4.94
N MET A 187 2.98 0.12 -3.67
CA MET A 187 1.66 -0.40 -3.31
C MET A 187 0.55 0.64 -3.58
N ALA A 188 0.78 1.92 -3.26
CA ALA A 188 -0.16 3.00 -3.59
C ALA A 188 -0.33 3.17 -5.10
N GLY A 189 0.76 3.12 -5.87
CA GLY A 189 0.76 3.17 -7.33
C GLY A 189 0.16 1.92 -8.00
N ARG A 190 0.07 0.78 -7.30
CA ARG A 190 -0.74 -0.38 -7.73
C ARG A 190 -2.22 -0.13 -7.42
N ALA A 191 -2.55 0.19 -6.18
CA ALA A 191 -3.94 0.44 -5.74
C ALA A 191 -4.63 1.57 -6.54
N MET A 192 -3.90 2.61 -6.94
CA MET A 192 -4.42 3.67 -7.82
C MET A 192 -4.78 3.15 -9.21
N ARG A 193 -3.95 2.29 -9.81
CA ARG A 193 -4.22 1.69 -11.13
C ARG A 193 -5.38 0.69 -11.06
N ASP A 194 -5.44 -0.14 -10.02
CA ASP A 194 -6.59 -1.03 -9.77
C ASP A 194 -7.89 -0.22 -9.59
N GLY A 195 -7.80 0.94 -8.93
CA GLY A 195 -8.91 1.89 -8.80
C GLY A 195 -9.35 2.49 -10.13
N GLN A 196 -8.41 2.86 -11.00
CA GLN A 196 -8.70 3.36 -12.35
C GLN A 196 -9.32 2.27 -13.24
N LEU A 197 -8.79 1.05 -13.23
CA LEU A 197 -9.33 -0.08 -13.99
C LEU A 197 -10.78 -0.38 -13.56
N ARG A 198 -11.06 -0.47 -12.25
CA ARG A 198 -12.43 -0.67 -11.74
C ARG A 198 -13.36 0.50 -12.06
N ALA A 199 -12.86 1.73 -12.09
CA ALA A 199 -13.67 2.88 -12.50
C ALA A 199 -14.06 2.79 -13.99
N GLU A 200 -13.16 2.32 -14.84
CA GLU A 200 -13.41 2.12 -16.28
C GLU A 200 -14.30 0.89 -16.55
N GLU A 201 -14.12 -0.22 -15.84
CA GLU A 201 -15.06 -1.36 -15.82
C GLU A 201 -16.48 -0.88 -15.47
N VAL A 202 -16.63 -0.07 -14.42
CA VAL A 202 -17.93 0.52 -14.03
C VAL A 202 -18.45 1.50 -15.07
N ARG A 203 -17.58 2.20 -15.82
CA ARG A 203 -17.98 3.10 -16.92
C ARG A 203 -18.51 2.30 -18.12
N LEU A 204 -17.84 1.22 -18.50
CA LEU A 204 -18.26 0.33 -19.58
C LEU A 204 -19.57 -0.39 -19.21
N LEU A 205 -19.65 -0.99 -18.02
CA LEU A 205 -20.88 -1.63 -17.54
C LEU A 205 -22.08 -0.67 -17.50
N ARG A 206 -21.87 0.61 -17.17
CA ARG A 206 -22.93 1.64 -17.26
C ARG A 206 -23.40 1.83 -18.70
N ILE A 207 -22.49 1.96 -19.66
CA ILE A 207 -22.81 2.09 -21.09
C ILE A 207 -23.59 0.86 -21.56
N ASP A 208 -23.15 -0.35 -21.21
CA ASP A 208 -23.84 -1.59 -21.55
C ASP A 208 -25.25 -1.65 -20.95
N THR A 209 -25.43 -1.25 -19.68
CA THR A 209 -26.77 -1.17 -19.08
C THR A 209 -27.68 -0.13 -19.75
N GLU A 210 -27.13 0.98 -20.25
CA GLU A 210 -27.91 1.99 -20.97
C GLU A 210 -28.30 1.49 -22.38
N GLN A 211 -27.39 0.81 -23.09
CA GLN A 211 -27.68 0.16 -24.38
C GLN A 211 -28.72 -0.98 -24.25
N LEU A 212 -28.60 -1.82 -23.22
CA LEU A 212 -29.61 -2.83 -22.92
C LEU A 212 -30.96 -2.20 -22.56
N ARG A 213 -30.96 -1.03 -21.92
CA ARG A 213 -32.17 -0.28 -21.58
C ARG A 213 -32.85 0.34 -22.81
N THR A 214 -32.10 0.93 -23.75
CA THR A 214 -32.66 1.44 -25.01
C THR A 214 -33.19 0.28 -25.86
N SER A 215 -32.43 -0.81 -26.01
CA SER A 215 -32.87 -2.01 -26.74
C SER A 215 -34.15 -2.62 -26.16
N ASN A 216 -34.27 -2.72 -24.82
CA ASN A 216 -35.47 -3.24 -24.16
C ASN A 216 -36.67 -2.27 -24.33
N ASN A 217 -36.44 -0.95 -24.30
CA ASN A 217 -37.48 0.03 -24.63
C ASN A 217 -37.95 -0.07 -26.09
N GLU A 218 -37.05 -0.29 -27.05
CA GLU A 218 -37.42 -0.54 -28.45
C GLU A 218 -38.23 -1.81 -28.63
N LEU A 219 -37.80 -2.92 -28.01
CA LEU A 219 -38.53 -4.20 -28.04
C LEU A 219 -39.91 -4.04 -27.42
N LYS A 220 -40.03 -3.27 -26.33
CA LYS A 220 -41.33 -2.93 -25.73
C LYS A 220 -42.21 -2.11 -26.67
N MET A 221 -41.67 -1.13 -27.39
CA MET A 221 -42.43 -0.38 -28.41
C MET A 221 -42.87 -1.26 -29.58
N LYS A 222 -41.98 -2.13 -30.09
CA LYS A 222 -42.30 -3.10 -31.15
C LYS A 222 -43.44 -4.03 -30.71
N ALA A 223 -43.34 -4.63 -29.54
CA ALA A 223 -44.39 -5.47 -28.95
C ALA A 223 -45.71 -4.71 -28.67
N GLN A 224 -45.64 -3.43 -28.30
CA GLN A 224 -46.84 -2.61 -28.13
C GLN A 224 -47.54 -2.34 -29.48
N VAL A 225 -46.79 -1.98 -30.53
CA VAL A 225 -47.35 -1.78 -31.89
C VAL A 225 -47.94 -3.08 -32.45
N GLU A 226 -47.28 -4.22 -32.23
CA GLU A 226 -47.82 -5.54 -32.57
C GLU A 226 -49.15 -5.82 -31.83
N LEU A 227 -49.20 -5.60 -30.51
CA LEU A 227 -50.42 -5.74 -29.71
C LEU A 227 -51.53 -4.80 -30.19
N GLU A 228 -51.24 -3.54 -30.48
CA GLU A 228 -52.22 -2.57 -31.01
C GLU A 228 -52.76 -3.03 -32.38
N SER A 229 -51.91 -3.53 -33.27
CA SER A 229 -52.33 -4.10 -34.55
C SER A 229 -53.23 -5.35 -34.40
N LEU A 230 -52.94 -6.21 -33.41
CA LEU A 230 -53.74 -7.39 -33.12
C LEU A 230 -55.09 -7.03 -32.47
N HIS A 231 -55.14 -6.00 -31.63
CA HIS A 231 -56.40 -5.46 -31.10
C HIS A 231 -57.26 -4.87 -32.22
N GLU A 232 -56.67 -4.16 -33.19
CA GLU A 232 -57.40 -3.61 -34.33
C GLU A 232 -57.90 -4.73 -35.28
N GLN A 233 -57.09 -5.74 -35.57
CA GLN A 233 -57.54 -6.93 -36.29
C GLN A 233 -58.71 -7.65 -35.57
N LEU A 234 -58.66 -7.71 -34.23
CA LEU A 234 -59.74 -8.27 -33.41
C LEU A 234 -60.99 -7.38 -33.42
N ARG A 235 -60.84 -6.04 -33.45
CA ARG A 235 -61.94 -5.07 -33.60
C ARG A 235 -62.65 -5.29 -34.93
N VAL A 236 -61.91 -5.31 -36.04
CA VAL A 236 -62.45 -5.55 -37.40
C VAL A 236 -63.10 -6.93 -37.52
N ARG A 237 -62.55 -7.98 -36.88
CA ARG A 237 -63.19 -9.31 -36.84
C ARG A 237 -64.52 -9.30 -36.08
N LYS A 238 -64.59 -8.63 -34.92
CA LYS A 238 -65.83 -8.47 -34.15
C LYS A 238 -66.87 -7.66 -34.93
N GLU A 239 -66.46 -6.57 -35.57
CA GLU A 239 -67.33 -5.71 -36.39
C GLU A 239 -67.97 -6.52 -37.54
N LYS A 240 -67.18 -7.33 -38.26
CA LYS A 240 -67.70 -8.27 -39.27
C LYS A 240 -68.61 -9.35 -38.67
N GLN A 241 -68.34 -9.82 -37.45
CA GLN A 241 -69.21 -10.78 -36.78
C GLN A 241 -70.56 -10.16 -36.37
N TYR A 242 -70.59 -8.89 -35.95
CA TYR A 242 -71.83 -8.16 -35.69
C TYR A 242 -72.64 -7.92 -36.98
N GLN A 243 -71.99 -7.52 -38.08
CA GLN A 243 -72.63 -7.38 -39.40
C GLN A 243 -73.23 -8.71 -39.90
N LEU A 244 -72.56 -9.84 -39.63
CA LEU A 244 -73.11 -11.18 -39.94
C LEU A 244 -74.30 -11.53 -39.03
N LEU A 245 -74.26 -11.15 -37.75
CA LEU A 245 -75.37 -11.40 -36.81
C LEU A 245 -76.60 -10.56 -37.15
N GLU A 246 -76.42 -9.29 -37.49
CA GLU A 246 -77.47 -8.38 -37.99
C GLU A 246 -78.09 -8.90 -39.30
N LYS A 247 -77.26 -9.44 -40.19
CA LYS A 247 -77.74 -10.13 -41.40
C LYS A 247 -78.51 -11.42 -41.10
N ILE A 248 -78.13 -12.18 -40.07
CA ILE A 248 -78.90 -13.36 -39.62
C ILE A 248 -80.23 -12.91 -39.03
N GLN A 249 -80.26 -11.90 -38.16
CA GLN A 249 -81.48 -11.38 -37.54
C GLN A 249 -82.49 -10.88 -38.59
N SER A 250 -82.05 -10.11 -39.58
CA SER A 250 -82.93 -9.66 -40.68
C SER A 250 -83.44 -10.81 -41.57
N LEU A 251 -82.68 -11.91 -41.71
CA LEU A 251 -83.13 -13.13 -42.38
C LEU A 251 -84.10 -13.95 -41.51
N GLU A 252 -83.92 -13.99 -40.19
CA GLU A 252 -84.84 -14.62 -39.24
C GLU A 252 -86.17 -13.85 -39.16
N GLU A 253 -86.14 -12.52 -39.17
CA GLU A 253 -87.33 -11.66 -39.26
C GLU A 253 -88.07 -11.84 -40.59
N ALA A 254 -87.36 -11.87 -41.72
CA ALA A 254 -87.96 -12.13 -43.02
C ALA A 254 -88.55 -13.55 -43.11
N LYS A 255 -87.87 -14.56 -42.54
CA LYS A 255 -88.41 -15.92 -42.43
C LYS A 255 -89.67 -15.93 -41.58
N ARG A 256 -89.66 -15.27 -40.42
CA ARG A 256 -90.83 -15.19 -39.53
C ARG A 256 -92.03 -14.54 -40.20
N GLN A 257 -91.83 -13.44 -40.94
CA GLN A 257 -92.89 -12.84 -41.75
C GLN A 257 -93.44 -13.83 -42.79
N SER A 258 -92.58 -14.64 -43.42
CA SER A 258 -93.04 -15.71 -44.32
C SER A 258 -93.80 -16.81 -43.58
N ASP A 259 -93.33 -17.27 -42.42
CA ASP A 259 -94.01 -18.29 -41.60
C ASP A 259 -95.39 -17.79 -41.13
N ASP A 260 -95.49 -16.53 -40.70
CA ASP A 260 -96.74 -15.87 -40.31
C ASP A 260 -97.72 -15.77 -41.51
N THR A 261 -97.23 -15.44 -42.72
CA THR A 261 -98.09 -15.45 -43.93
C THR A 261 -98.51 -16.85 -44.35
N LEU A 262 -97.66 -17.87 -44.19
CA LEU A 262 -98.01 -19.27 -44.45
C LEU A 262 -99.08 -19.75 -43.47
N HIS A 263 -98.95 -19.43 -42.17
CA HIS A 263 -99.96 -19.78 -41.19
C HIS A 263 -101.31 -19.11 -41.49
N GLY A 264 -101.29 -17.83 -41.89
CA GLY A 264 -102.47 -17.11 -42.40
C GLY A 264 -103.03 -17.61 -43.75
N MET A 265 -102.36 -18.57 -44.42
CA MET A 265 -102.92 -19.36 -45.52
C MET A 265 -103.43 -20.72 -45.03
N GLU A 266 -102.73 -21.39 -44.10
CA GLU A 266 -103.19 -22.63 -43.46
C GLU A 266 -104.54 -22.44 -42.76
N GLU A 267 -104.74 -21.34 -42.03
CA GLU A 267 -106.02 -21.03 -41.38
C GLU A 267 -107.15 -20.84 -42.40
N LYS A 268 -106.88 -20.18 -43.54
CA LYS A 268 -107.86 -20.02 -44.62
C LYS A 268 -108.20 -21.36 -45.27
N ILE A 269 -107.20 -22.23 -45.47
CA ILE A 269 -107.41 -23.58 -45.98
C ILE A 269 -108.24 -24.40 -44.98
N ARG A 270 -107.95 -24.31 -43.67
CA ARG A 270 -108.72 -24.98 -42.62
C ARG A 270 -110.18 -24.53 -42.61
N HIS A 271 -110.43 -23.21 -42.64
CA HIS A 271 -111.78 -22.64 -42.72
C HIS A 271 -112.53 -23.05 -44.01
N LEU A 272 -111.84 -23.12 -45.15
CA LEU A 272 -112.43 -23.62 -46.40
C LEU A 272 -112.76 -25.12 -46.36
N VAL A 273 -111.95 -25.93 -45.65
CA VAL A 273 -112.22 -27.35 -45.42
C VAL A 273 -113.39 -27.55 -44.44
N GLU A 274 -113.47 -26.75 -43.37
CA GLU A 274 -114.61 -26.74 -42.44
C GLU A 274 -115.90 -26.36 -43.16
N GLN A 275 -115.90 -25.27 -43.95
CA GLN A 275 -117.04 -24.91 -44.82
C GLN A 275 -117.36 -25.98 -45.88
N GLY A 276 -116.37 -26.72 -46.36
CA GLY A 276 -116.58 -27.88 -47.22
C GLY A 276 -117.38 -28.98 -46.50
N GLN A 277 -116.96 -29.35 -45.28
CA GLN A 277 -117.63 -30.35 -44.45
C GLN A 277 -119.04 -29.92 -44.02
N GLU A 278 -119.27 -28.64 -43.71
CA GLU A 278 -120.61 -28.10 -43.46
C GLU A 278 -121.52 -28.27 -44.69
N ARG A 279 -121.03 -27.96 -45.89
CA ARG A 279 -121.82 -28.10 -47.13
C ARG A 279 -122.06 -29.56 -47.50
N ASP A 280 -121.07 -30.44 -47.31
CA ASP A 280 -121.22 -31.89 -47.54
C ASP A 280 -122.22 -32.52 -46.55
N THR A 281 -122.17 -32.14 -45.27
CA THR A 281 -123.16 -32.62 -44.27
C THR A 281 -124.56 -32.07 -44.55
N GLN A 282 -124.68 -30.81 -45.00
CA GLN A 282 -125.95 -30.24 -45.47
C GLN A 282 -126.51 -31.01 -46.69
N LEU A 283 -125.68 -31.30 -47.69
CA LEU A 283 -126.06 -32.11 -48.86
C LEU A 283 -126.45 -33.55 -48.46
N GLN A 284 -125.74 -34.16 -47.51
CA GLN A 284 -126.11 -35.47 -46.98
C GLN A 284 -127.47 -35.46 -46.29
N LEU A 285 -127.77 -34.43 -45.48
CA LEU A 285 -129.08 -34.26 -44.83
C LEU A 285 -130.19 -34.06 -45.86
N GLU A 286 -129.99 -33.20 -46.87
CA GLU A 286 -130.96 -33.01 -47.96
C GLU A 286 -131.18 -34.31 -48.75
N SER A 287 -130.13 -35.09 -49.01
CA SER A 287 -130.24 -36.39 -49.69
C SER A 287 -130.97 -37.45 -48.86
N LYS A 288 -130.96 -37.34 -47.52
CA LYS A 288 -131.73 -38.19 -46.60
C LYS A 288 -133.20 -37.75 -46.57
N ALA A 289 -133.47 -36.45 -46.52
CA ALA A 289 -134.82 -35.90 -46.60
C ALA A 289 -135.52 -36.30 -47.91
N LYS A 290 -134.85 -36.13 -49.07
CA LYS A 290 -135.38 -36.54 -50.37
C LYS A 290 -135.63 -38.06 -50.46
N ARG A 291 -134.78 -38.90 -49.87
CA ARG A 291 -135.02 -40.35 -49.77
C ARG A 291 -136.26 -40.66 -48.92
N SER A 292 -136.37 -40.08 -47.73
CA SER A 292 -137.56 -40.24 -46.88
C SER A 292 -138.84 -39.76 -47.55
N GLN A 293 -138.78 -38.71 -48.38
CA GLN A 293 -139.91 -38.21 -49.15
C GLN A 293 -140.29 -39.15 -50.32
N ILE A 294 -139.31 -39.76 -50.99
CA ILE A 294 -139.54 -40.79 -52.01
C ILE A 294 -140.22 -42.02 -51.39
N ASP A 295 -139.77 -42.47 -50.21
CA ASP A 295 -140.36 -43.63 -49.54
C ASP A 295 -141.75 -43.34 -48.97
N ALA A 296 -142.00 -42.13 -48.45
CA ALA A 296 -143.35 -41.67 -48.11
C ALA A 296 -144.27 -41.64 -49.35
N ASN A 297 -143.79 -41.16 -50.50
CA ASN A 297 -144.55 -41.19 -51.75
C ASN A 297 -144.86 -42.62 -52.22
N LYS A 298 -143.96 -43.60 -52.00
CA LYS A 298 -144.25 -45.02 -52.29
C LYS A 298 -145.37 -45.58 -51.40
N HIS A 299 -145.38 -45.21 -50.12
CA HIS A 299 -146.48 -45.60 -49.22
C HIS A 299 -147.81 -44.99 -49.68
N LEU A 300 -147.84 -43.68 -49.96
CA LEU A 300 -149.04 -43.02 -50.50
C LEU A 300 -149.49 -43.60 -51.85
N GLN A 301 -148.56 -44.05 -52.70
CA GLN A 301 -148.87 -44.76 -53.94
C GLN A 301 -149.57 -46.10 -53.64
N ALA A 302 -149.01 -46.91 -52.74
CA ALA A 302 -149.59 -48.20 -52.36
C ALA A 302 -150.96 -48.06 -51.66
N ASP A 303 -151.11 -47.05 -50.79
CA ASP A 303 -152.39 -46.72 -50.14
C ASP A 303 -153.44 -46.30 -51.19
N ASN A 304 -153.04 -45.53 -52.20
CA ASN A 304 -153.93 -45.11 -53.30
C ASN A 304 -154.30 -46.27 -54.23
N ASP A 305 -153.38 -47.19 -54.51
CA ASP A 305 -153.66 -48.41 -55.28
C ASP A 305 -154.60 -49.35 -54.49
N GLN A 306 -154.44 -49.46 -53.17
CA GLN A 306 -155.38 -50.17 -52.28
C GLN A 306 -156.77 -49.49 -52.26
N LEU A 307 -156.83 -48.16 -52.14
CA LEU A 307 -158.09 -47.41 -52.19
C LEU A 307 -158.79 -47.53 -53.56
N ALA A 308 -158.03 -47.68 -54.66
CA ALA A 308 -158.59 -47.97 -55.98
C ALA A 308 -159.19 -49.38 -56.06
N SER A 309 -158.54 -50.38 -55.44
CA SER A 309 -159.08 -51.73 -55.27
C SER A 309 -160.37 -51.71 -54.42
N ASP A 310 -160.32 -51.09 -53.25
CA ASP A 310 -161.45 -50.98 -52.33
C ASP A 310 -162.63 -50.28 -53.00
N LYS A 311 -162.38 -49.17 -53.70
CA LYS A 311 -163.39 -48.49 -54.54
C LYS A 311 -164.03 -49.43 -55.56
N SER A 312 -163.24 -50.25 -56.26
CA SER A 312 -163.77 -51.22 -57.22
C SER A 312 -164.68 -52.26 -56.55
N THR A 313 -164.28 -52.79 -55.39
CA THR A 313 -165.13 -53.73 -54.63
C THR A 313 -166.39 -53.08 -54.05
N LEU A 314 -166.31 -51.81 -53.64
CA LEU A 314 -167.45 -51.04 -53.14
C LEU A 314 -168.42 -50.68 -54.26
N GLN A 315 -167.93 -50.36 -55.47
CA GLN A 315 -168.76 -50.15 -56.65
C GLN A 315 -169.59 -51.42 -56.95
N ALA A 316 -168.93 -52.58 -57.04
CA ALA A 316 -169.59 -53.87 -57.28
C ALA A 316 -170.55 -54.30 -56.15
N ARG A 317 -170.29 -53.86 -54.90
CA ARG A 317 -171.23 -54.05 -53.77
C ARG A 317 -172.41 -53.10 -53.84
N LEU A 318 -172.22 -51.85 -54.26
CA LEU A 318 -173.28 -50.86 -54.40
C LEU A 318 -174.26 -51.26 -55.50
N ASP A 319 -173.77 -51.62 -56.69
CA ASP A 319 -174.60 -52.06 -57.82
C ASP A 319 -175.49 -53.26 -57.43
N LYS A 320 -174.97 -54.18 -56.62
CA LYS A 320 -175.73 -55.31 -56.07
C LYS A 320 -176.71 -54.88 -54.97
N ALA A 321 -176.28 -53.99 -54.06
CA ALA A 321 -177.11 -53.50 -52.98
C ALA A 321 -178.30 -52.66 -53.47
N GLU A 322 -178.19 -51.92 -54.57
CA GLU A 322 -179.32 -51.17 -55.15
C GLU A 322 -180.39 -52.11 -55.75
N GLN A 323 -179.97 -53.23 -56.36
CA GLN A 323 -180.87 -54.29 -56.82
C GLN A 323 -181.60 -54.99 -55.66
N GLU A 324 -180.96 -55.10 -54.50
CA GLU A 324 -181.56 -55.71 -53.30
C GLU A 324 -182.42 -54.70 -52.49
N ARG A 325 -182.03 -53.42 -52.44
CA ARG A 325 -182.72 -52.36 -51.68
C ARG A 325 -184.14 -52.12 -52.16
N THR A 326 -184.37 -52.11 -53.48
CA THR A 326 -185.70 -51.94 -54.09
C THR A 326 -186.71 -53.05 -53.74
N ARG A 327 -186.27 -54.14 -53.09
CA ARG A 327 -187.09 -55.30 -52.74
C ARG A 327 -187.42 -55.42 -51.25
N MET A 328 -186.69 -54.74 -50.36
CA MET A 328 -186.66 -55.08 -48.92
C MET A 328 -186.89 -53.92 -47.93
N GLU A 329 -186.91 -52.64 -48.35
CA GLU A 329 -187.14 -51.48 -47.45
C GLU A 329 -188.62 -51.32 -47.00
N ALA A 330 -189.27 -52.44 -46.67
CA ALA A 330 -190.62 -52.50 -46.10
C ALA A 330 -190.65 -53.13 -44.69
N GLU A 331 -189.58 -53.82 -44.26
CA GLU A 331 -189.53 -54.51 -42.97
C GLU A 331 -188.38 -54.03 -42.07
N ASN A 332 -188.73 -53.88 -40.79
CA ASN A 332 -188.01 -53.23 -39.70
C ASN A 332 -186.51 -53.62 -39.54
N ARG A 333 -185.58 -52.74 -39.14
CA ARG A 333 -185.58 -51.72 -38.05
C ARG A 333 -185.42 -52.32 -36.63
N ASP A 334 -184.42 -51.80 -35.92
CA ASP A 334 -184.12 -51.90 -34.47
C ASP A 334 -183.84 -53.30 -33.84
N SER A 335 -182.55 -53.62 -33.61
CA SER A 335 -182.04 -54.31 -32.40
C SER A 335 -180.49 -54.45 -32.38
N ALA A 336 -179.92 -54.81 -31.21
CA ALA A 336 -178.56 -55.35 -30.98
C ALA A 336 -177.33 -54.40 -30.81
N ASP A 337 -177.41 -53.56 -29.77
CA ASP A 337 -176.53 -53.62 -28.58
C ASP A 337 -175.01 -53.27 -28.61
N GLN A 338 -174.71 -52.04 -28.17
CA GLN A 338 -174.21 -51.73 -26.81
C GLN A 338 -172.95 -52.43 -26.23
N LEU A 339 -172.17 -53.23 -26.96
CA LEU A 339 -171.02 -53.98 -26.41
C LEU A 339 -169.63 -53.49 -26.87
N ARG A 340 -169.18 -52.29 -26.43
CA ARG A 340 -167.79 -51.84 -26.71
C ARG A 340 -167.05 -50.92 -25.72
N GLU A 341 -167.61 -50.59 -24.55
CA GLU A 341 -167.09 -49.49 -23.69
C GLU A 341 -166.19 -49.92 -22.49
N MET A 342 -165.78 -51.20 -22.38
CA MET A 342 -165.09 -51.72 -21.18
C MET A 342 -163.57 -51.99 -21.28
N ALA A 343 -162.91 -51.69 -22.40
CA ALA A 343 -161.55 -52.22 -22.69
C ALA A 343 -160.34 -51.36 -22.23
N GLU A 344 -160.53 -50.23 -21.57
CA GLU A 344 -159.51 -49.15 -21.57
C GLU A 344 -158.57 -49.10 -20.33
N LYS A 345 -158.76 -49.92 -19.29
CA LYS A 345 -158.15 -49.69 -17.95
C LYS A 345 -156.87 -50.46 -17.57
N VAL A 346 -156.21 -51.16 -18.49
CA VAL A 346 -155.11 -52.10 -18.12
C VAL A 346 -153.68 -51.56 -18.35
N PHE A 347 -153.43 -50.71 -19.36
CA PHE A 347 -152.06 -50.49 -19.86
C PHE A 347 -151.20 -49.42 -19.14
N GLN A 348 -151.65 -48.88 -18.00
CA GLN A 348 -150.92 -47.87 -17.21
C GLN A 348 -149.73 -48.43 -16.38
N LEU A 349 -149.22 -49.63 -16.68
CA LEU A 349 -148.29 -50.37 -15.81
C LEU A 349 -146.82 -50.41 -16.29
N LEU A 350 -146.51 -49.85 -17.47
CA LEU A 350 -145.19 -49.97 -18.12
C LEU A 350 -144.22 -48.77 -17.93
N GLU A 351 -144.50 -47.88 -16.98
CA GLU A 351 -143.66 -46.69 -16.71
C GLU A 351 -142.36 -47.02 -15.93
N ARG A 352 -142.25 -48.21 -15.32
CA ARG A 352 -141.39 -48.43 -14.14
C ARG A 352 -139.92 -48.82 -14.39
N LEU A 353 -139.43 -48.87 -15.63
CA LEU A 353 -138.12 -49.48 -15.96
C LEU A 353 -136.97 -48.49 -16.28
N LYS A 354 -137.21 -47.17 -16.28
CA LYS A 354 -136.32 -46.18 -16.94
C LYS A 354 -135.31 -45.42 -16.03
N LEU A 355 -135.06 -45.86 -14.78
CA LEU A 355 -134.41 -45.02 -13.74
C LEU A 355 -133.11 -45.57 -13.11
N ALA A 356 -132.47 -46.60 -13.67
CA ALA A 356 -131.50 -47.42 -12.92
C ALA A 356 -129.98 -47.15 -13.13
N GLU A 357 -129.52 -46.37 -14.12
CA GLU A 357 -128.11 -46.47 -14.59
C GLU A 357 -127.16 -45.27 -14.34
N LEU A 358 -127.63 -44.07 -14.00
CA LEU A 358 -126.78 -42.85 -14.09
C LEU A 358 -125.82 -42.59 -12.90
N GLY A 359 -125.62 -43.55 -11.98
CA GLY A 359 -124.99 -43.30 -10.68
C GLY A 359 -123.51 -43.66 -10.49
N LYS A 360 -122.90 -44.48 -11.37
CA LYS A 360 -121.64 -45.20 -11.05
C LYS A 360 -120.32 -44.63 -11.61
N THR A 361 -120.34 -43.61 -12.46
CA THR A 361 -119.12 -43.16 -13.18
C THR A 361 -118.29 -42.11 -12.45
N LYS A 362 -118.92 -41.10 -11.84
CA LYS A 362 -118.23 -39.90 -11.30
C LYS A 362 -117.24 -40.15 -10.14
N SER A 363 -117.36 -41.26 -9.41
CA SER A 363 -116.47 -41.56 -8.27
C SER A 363 -115.10 -42.11 -8.69
N LEU A 364 -115.00 -42.75 -9.86
CA LEU A 364 -113.73 -43.34 -10.34
C LEU A 364 -112.76 -42.31 -10.92
N GLU A 365 -113.27 -41.20 -11.47
CA GLU A 365 -112.45 -40.13 -12.05
C GLU A 365 -111.79 -39.28 -10.95
N ALA A 366 -112.55 -38.95 -9.90
CA ALA A 366 -112.05 -38.21 -8.74
C ALA A 366 -110.90 -38.93 -8.01
N LEU A 367 -110.89 -40.27 -8.01
CA LEU A 367 -109.83 -41.07 -7.39
C LEU A 367 -108.51 -40.95 -8.18
N LYS A 368 -108.56 -41.12 -9.51
CA LYS A 368 -107.36 -41.03 -10.38
C LYS A 368 -106.68 -39.68 -10.32
N GLN A 369 -107.45 -38.60 -10.20
CA GLN A 369 -106.89 -37.25 -10.15
C GLN A 369 -106.08 -37.00 -8.86
N LYS A 370 -106.50 -37.58 -7.73
CA LYS A 370 -105.74 -37.55 -6.45
C LYS A 370 -104.40 -38.29 -6.51
N GLU A 371 -104.31 -39.38 -7.26
CA GLU A 371 -103.05 -40.14 -7.41
C GLU A 371 -101.99 -39.36 -8.18
N VAL A 372 -102.40 -38.64 -9.24
CA VAL A 372 -101.52 -37.78 -10.04
C VAL A 372 -100.96 -36.62 -9.19
N GLU A 373 -101.79 -35.99 -8.36
CA GLU A 373 -101.35 -34.97 -7.39
C GLU A 373 -100.32 -35.54 -6.40
N MET A 374 -100.56 -36.73 -5.83
CA MET A 374 -99.63 -37.38 -4.90
C MET A 374 -98.26 -37.67 -5.54
N LEU A 375 -98.24 -38.14 -6.79
CA LEU A 375 -97.01 -38.41 -7.53
C LEU A 375 -96.25 -37.12 -7.89
N SER A 376 -96.98 -36.04 -8.21
CA SER A 376 -96.42 -34.70 -8.42
C SER A 376 -95.74 -34.16 -7.16
N LEU A 377 -96.42 -34.24 -6.02
CA LEU A 377 -95.89 -33.81 -4.71
C LEU A 377 -94.68 -34.65 -4.27
N LYS A 378 -94.70 -35.98 -4.44
CA LYS A 378 -93.53 -36.84 -4.18
C LYS A 378 -92.33 -36.44 -5.05
N LYS A 379 -92.54 -36.15 -6.34
CA LYS A 379 -91.47 -35.64 -7.23
C LYS A 379 -90.96 -34.25 -6.85
N LYS A 380 -91.81 -33.35 -6.34
CA LYS A 380 -91.37 -32.04 -5.81
C LYS A 380 -90.53 -32.19 -4.54
N ASN A 381 -90.98 -32.98 -3.56
CA ASN A 381 -90.21 -33.22 -2.33
C ASN A 381 -88.85 -33.88 -2.62
N ALA A 382 -88.78 -34.83 -3.55
CA ALA A 382 -87.50 -35.45 -3.94
C ALA A 382 -86.50 -34.45 -4.58
N ARG A 383 -86.99 -33.43 -5.29
CA ARG A 383 -86.14 -32.34 -5.82
C ARG A 383 -85.66 -31.42 -4.70
N LEU A 384 -86.58 -30.91 -3.89
CA LEU A 384 -86.26 -30.04 -2.75
C LEU A 384 -85.24 -30.68 -1.80
N LEU A 385 -85.37 -31.99 -1.52
CA LEU A 385 -84.41 -32.71 -0.69
C LEU A 385 -83.00 -32.75 -1.33
N LYS A 386 -82.92 -32.98 -2.65
CA LYS A 386 -81.66 -32.95 -3.38
C LYS A 386 -81.02 -31.56 -3.35
N ASP A 387 -81.81 -30.52 -3.62
CA ASP A 387 -81.35 -29.13 -3.68
C ASP A 387 -80.80 -28.69 -2.30
N VAL A 388 -81.49 -29.01 -1.20
CA VAL A 388 -81.02 -28.78 0.18
C VAL A 388 -79.71 -29.53 0.46
N THR A 389 -79.54 -30.79 0.03
CA THR A 389 -78.26 -31.50 0.22
C THR A 389 -77.12 -30.93 -0.63
N GLN A 390 -77.43 -30.30 -1.77
CA GLN A 390 -76.43 -29.66 -2.63
C GLN A 390 -76.03 -28.28 -2.09
N GLU A 391 -76.96 -27.53 -1.51
CA GLU A 391 -76.68 -26.29 -0.78
C GLU A 391 -75.88 -26.54 0.51
N GLY A 392 -76.18 -27.61 1.26
CA GLY A 392 -75.37 -28.02 2.41
C GLY A 392 -73.91 -28.29 2.03
N LYS A 393 -73.66 -28.92 0.88
CA LYS A 393 -72.31 -29.15 0.35
C LYS A 393 -71.60 -27.87 -0.09
N SER A 394 -72.31 -26.91 -0.70
CA SER A 394 -71.69 -25.64 -1.08
C SER A 394 -71.35 -24.78 0.14
N ARG A 395 -72.19 -24.77 1.18
CA ARG A 395 -71.91 -24.10 2.47
C ARG A 395 -70.64 -24.64 3.13
N VAL A 396 -70.51 -25.97 3.28
CA VAL A 396 -69.30 -26.60 3.86
C VAL A 396 -68.04 -26.26 3.05
N LYS A 397 -68.13 -26.21 1.71
CA LYS A 397 -66.99 -25.79 0.88
C LYS A 397 -66.61 -24.32 1.15
N ILE A 398 -67.58 -23.41 1.17
CA ILE A 398 -67.36 -21.99 1.44
C ILE A 398 -66.75 -21.77 2.85
N GLU A 399 -67.15 -22.59 3.82
CA GLU A 399 -66.57 -22.59 5.18
C GLU A 399 -65.08 -22.99 5.18
N MET A 400 -64.71 -24.06 4.46
CA MET A 400 -63.30 -24.45 4.28
C MET A 400 -62.50 -23.39 3.51
N ASP A 401 -63.04 -22.85 2.41
CA ASP A 401 -62.39 -21.80 1.62
C ASP A 401 -62.16 -20.52 2.47
N LYS A 402 -63.11 -20.18 3.35
CA LYS A 402 -63.01 -19.10 4.35
C LYS A 402 -61.88 -19.33 5.35
N ASP A 403 -61.78 -20.54 5.91
CA ASP A 403 -60.79 -20.82 6.96
C ASP A 403 -59.36 -20.86 6.38
N VAL A 404 -59.18 -21.39 5.16
CA VAL A 404 -57.91 -21.29 4.40
C VAL A 404 -57.51 -19.83 4.15
N LEU A 405 -58.47 -18.97 3.77
CA LEU A 405 -58.21 -17.53 3.58
C LEU A 405 -57.84 -16.83 4.90
N LEU A 406 -58.42 -17.23 6.04
CA LEU A 406 -58.07 -16.69 7.36
C LEU A 406 -56.64 -17.11 7.79
N GLU A 407 -56.22 -18.33 7.48
CA GLU A 407 -54.85 -18.80 7.74
C GLU A 407 -53.82 -18.08 6.85
N GLN A 408 -54.11 -17.92 5.56
CA GLN A 408 -53.28 -17.11 4.64
C GLN A 408 -53.16 -15.66 5.12
N LEU A 409 -54.25 -15.06 5.61
CA LEU A 409 -54.24 -13.69 6.16
C LEU A 409 -53.41 -13.60 7.46
N HIS A 410 -53.40 -14.65 8.30
CA HIS A 410 -52.49 -14.76 9.44
C HIS A 410 -51.02 -14.88 9.02
N ALA A 411 -50.70 -15.71 8.03
CA ALA A 411 -49.35 -15.84 7.48
C ALA A 411 -48.84 -14.51 6.91
N LEU A 412 -49.67 -13.79 6.15
CA LEU A 412 -49.36 -12.46 5.62
C LEU A 412 -49.15 -11.42 6.74
N LYS A 413 -49.98 -11.40 7.79
CA LYS A 413 -49.77 -10.53 8.97
C LYS A 413 -48.43 -10.83 9.66
N LYS A 414 -48.09 -12.11 9.84
CA LYS A 414 -46.82 -12.55 10.44
C LYS A 414 -45.62 -12.12 9.60
N HIS A 415 -45.68 -12.30 8.27
CA HIS A 415 -44.63 -11.88 7.35
C HIS A 415 -44.45 -10.35 7.31
N ASN A 416 -45.54 -9.59 7.28
CA ASN A 416 -45.50 -8.12 7.28
C ASN A 416 -44.93 -7.56 8.60
N SER A 417 -45.22 -8.19 9.74
CA SER A 417 -44.56 -7.89 11.03
C SER A 417 -43.05 -8.14 10.98
N GLN A 418 -42.61 -9.28 10.41
CA GLN A 418 -41.18 -9.59 10.24
C GLN A 418 -40.46 -8.63 9.28
N LEU A 419 -41.15 -8.12 8.24
CA LEU A 419 -40.63 -7.06 7.38
C LEU A 419 -40.50 -5.73 8.14
N SER A 420 -41.51 -5.32 8.91
CA SER A 420 -41.47 -4.11 9.75
C SER A 420 -40.32 -4.13 10.77
N ILE A 421 -39.97 -5.30 11.30
CA ILE A 421 -38.79 -5.47 12.17
C ILE A 421 -37.51 -5.33 11.35
N ARG A 422 -37.35 -6.09 10.24
CA ARG A 422 -36.14 -6.05 9.40
C ARG A 422 -35.84 -4.64 8.88
N CYS A 423 -36.82 -3.91 8.35
CA CYS A 423 -36.60 -2.54 7.88
C CYS A 423 -36.17 -1.58 9.02
N ARG A 424 -36.65 -1.80 10.24
CA ARG A 424 -36.31 -0.98 11.41
C ARG A 424 -34.87 -1.23 11.88
N ASP A 425 -34.43 -2.48 11.85
CA ASP A 425 -33.05 -2.84 12.22
C ASP A 425 -32.05 -2.50 11.10
N GLU A 426 -32.46 -2.56 9.82
CA GLU A 426 -31.68 -2.05 8.69
C GLU A 426 -31.49 -0.52 8.76
N VAL A 427 -32.53 0.24 9.14
CA VAL A 427 -32.42 1.68 9.39
C VAL A 427 -31.46 1.98 10.55
N LYS A 428 -31.53 1.23 11.66
CA LYS A 428 -30.56 1.38 12.77
C LYS A 428 -29.12 1.09 12.33
N ALA A 429 -28.92 0.04 11.52
CA ALA A 429 -27.59 -0.32 11.01
C ALA A 429 -27.01 0.82 10.14
N LYS A 430 -27.81 1.37 9.22
CA LYS A 430 -27.42 2.51 8.37
C LYS A 430 -27.14 3.79 9.18
N LEU A 431 -27.89 4.02 10.26
CA LEU A 431 -27.67 5.17 11.15
C LEU A 431 -26.34 5.03 11.90
N LYS A 432 -26.05 3.86 12.47
CA LYS A 432 -24.77 3.56 13.12
C LYS A 432 -23.58 3.62 12.15
N GLU A 433 -23.76 3.16 10.91
CA GLU A 433 -22.74 3.28 9.87
C GLU A 433 -22.47 4.76 9.51
N ALA A 434 -23.50 5.61 9.49
CA ALA A 434 -23.34 7.05 9.27
C ALA A 434 -22.58 7.73 10.42
N GLU A 435 -22.84 7.34 11.69
CA GLU A 435 -22.09 7.81 12.86
C GLU A 435 -20.61 7.41 12.79
N GLU A 436 -20.31 6.16 12.40
CA GLU A 436 -18.93 5.66 12.25
C GLU A 436 -18.19 6.38 11.10
N ARG A 437 -18.86 6.62 9.97
CA ARG A 437 -18.33 7.43 8.86
C ARG A 437 -18.05 8.87 9.29
N ALA A 438 -18.92 9.49 10.09
CA ALA A 438 -18.70 10.85 10.61
C ALA A 438 -17.48 10.91 11.56
N GLN A 439 -17.30 9.91 12.43
CA GLN A 439 -16.13 9.81 13.30
C GLN A 439 -14.82 9.60 12.51
N LEU A 440 -14.88 8.87 11.39
CA LEU A 440 -13.73 8.73 10.48
C LEU A 440 -13.42 10.03 9.73
N ALA A 441 -14.43 10.81 9.35
CA ALA A 441 -14.24 12.11 8.70
C ALA A 441 -13.51 13.13 9.61
N GLU A 442 -13.88 13.25 10.88
CA GLU A 442 -13.16 14.12 11.84
C GLU A 442 -11.73 13.62 12.13
N LYS A 443 -11.49 12.30 12.16
CA LYS A 443 -10.13 11.74 12.23
C LYS A 443 -9.29 12.10 11.00
N LEU A 444 -9.88 12.02 9.80
CA LEU A 444 -9.19 12.35 8.56
C LEU A 444 -8.91 13.87 8.46
N LYS A 445 -9.86 14.70 8.89
CA LYS A 445 -9.70 16.16 9.02
C LYS A 445 -8.60 16.55 10.01
N THR A 446 -8.56 15.98 11.20
CA THR A 446 -7.50 16.24 12.20
C THR A 446 -6.13 15.71 11.76
N MET A 447 -6.08 14.58 11.05
CA MET A 447 -4.85 14.11 10.37
C MET A 447 -4.40 15.10 9.29
N SER A 448 -5.33 15.59 8.45
CA SER A 448 -5.04 16.57 7.40
C SER A 448 -4.47 17.88 7.98
N SER A 449 -5.10 18.46 9.01
CA SER A 449 -4.57 19.65 9.70
C SER A 449 -3.16 19.43 10.28
N ARG A 450 -2.88 18.23 10.80
CA ARG A 450 -1.54 17.86 11.29
C ARG A 450 -0.52 17.70 10.16
N VAL A 451 -0.92 17.19 8.99
CA VAL A 451 -0.06 17.15 7.80
C VAL A 451 0.23 18.56 7.29
N SER A 452 -0.76 19.44 7.16
CA SER A 452 -0.55 20.84 6.79
C SER A 452 0.38 21.57 7.76
N PHE A 453 0.24 21.36 9.07
CA PHE A 453 1.16 21.92 10.05
C PHE A 453 2.60 21.42 9.89
N LEU A 454 2.80 20.12 9.67
CA LEU A 454 4.12 19.54 9.43
C LEU A 454 4.74 20.02 8.11
N LEU A 455 3.94 20.22 7.07
CA LEU A 455 4.39 20.69 5.76
C LEU A 455 4.79 22.17 5.82
N ASN A 456 3.99 23.03 6.48
CA ASN A 456 4.36 24.41 6.77
C ASN A 456 5.64 24.51 7.63
N LYS A 457 5.79 23.63 8.64
CA LYS A 457 7.04 23.58 9.42
C LYS A 457 8.23 23.15 8.55
N MET A 458 8.08 22.12 7.73
CA MET A 458 9.13 21.64 6.84
C MET A 458 9.60 22.74 5.90
N GLN A 459 8.67 23.51 5.33
CA GLN A 459 8.99 24.66 4.49
C GLN A 459 9.76 25.74 5.26
N ALA A 460 9.35 26.09 6.48
CA ALA A 460 10.10 27.04 7.33
C ALA A 460 11.50 26.51 7.71
N ASP A 461 11.63 25.21 8.00
CA ASP A 461 12.91 24.53 8.25
C ASP A 461 13.80 24.48 6.98
N GLU A 462 13.25 24.58 5.76
CA GLU A 462 13.99 24.71 4.50
C GLU A 462 14.38 26.17 4.18
N GLU A 463 13.47 27.12 4.39
CA GLU A 463 13.75 28.56 4.26
C GLU A 463 14.88 29.00 5.22
N ALA A 464 14.90 28.48 6.46
CA ALA A 464 16.00 28.68 7.39
C ALA A 464 17.35 28.07 6.93
N LYS A 465 17.32 26.89 6.30
CA LYS A 465 18.52 26.27 5.69
C LYS A 465 19.03 27.05 4.47
N LEU A 466 18.12 27.64 3.68
CA LEU A 466 18.50 28.51 2.56
C LEU A 466 19.17 29.78 3.08
N CYS A 467 18.60 30.42 4.10
CA CYS A 467 19.19 31.62 4.72
C CYS A 467 20.61 31.36 5.26
N THR A 468 20.80 30.31 6.07
CA THR A 468 22.13 29.94 6.60
C THR A 468 23.12 29.53 5.50
N LYS A 469 22.66 28.96 4.38
CA LYS A 469 23.49 28.66 3.20
C LYS A 469 23.91 29.94 2.45
N GLU A 470 23.10 30.99 2.45
CA GLU A 470 23.49 32.30 1.93
C GLU A 470 24.46 33.04 2.88
N GLU A 471 24.28 32.93 4.18
CA GLU A 471 25.22 33.46 5.18
C GLU A 471 26.60 32.78 5.04
N MET A 472 26.65 31.45 4.88
CA MET A 472 27.90 30.75 4.58
C MET A 472 28.54 31.20 3.26
N LYS A 473 27.75 31.50 2.20
CA LYS A 473 28.28 32.08 0.96
C LYS A 473 28.88 33.47 1.18
N LYS A 474 28.22 34.33 1.95
CA LYS A 474 28.71 35.68 2.31
C LYS A 474 30.02 35.59 3.10
N MET A 475 30.06 34.73 4.11
CA MET A 475 31.27 34.42 4.90
C MET A 475 32.41 33.89 4.02
N HIS A 476 32.14 32.96 3.11
CA HIS A 476 33.15 32.39 2.23
C HIS A 476 33.72 33.44 1.24
N ALA A 477 32.87 34.30 0.66
CA ALA A 477 33.33 35.41 -0.18
C ALA A 477 34.16 36.44 0.61
N GLN A 478 33.83 36.68 1.88
CA GLN A 478 34.63 37.53 2.77
C GLN A 478 36.00 36.91 3.09
N ILE A 479 36.05 35.59 3.34
CA ILE A 479 37.30 34.85 3.55
C ILE A 479 38.19 34.91 2.30
N LEU A 480 37.64 34.66 1.11
CA LEU A 480 38.37 34.80 -0.15
C LEU A 480 38.94 36.21 -0.33
N SER A 481 38.14 37.26 -0.10
CA SER A 481 38.62 38.65 -0.17
C SER A 481 39.70 38.99 0.87
N MET A 482 39.77 38.27 2.00
CA MET A 482 40.88 38.39 2.96
C MET A 482 42.11 37.58 2.55
N GLN A 483 41.93 36.42 1.91
CA GLN A 483 43.01 35.62 1.34
C GLN A 483 43.69 36.37 0.18
N ASP A 484 42.93 36.99 -0.72
CA ASP A 484 43.44 37.82 -1.81
C ASP A 484 44.28 38.99 -1.28
N LYS A 485 43.79 39.70 -0.25
CA LYS A 485 44.52 40.79 0.41
C LYS A 485 45.79 40.32 1.10
N ASN A 486 45.75 39.15 1.74
CA ASN A 486 46.95 38.56 2.35
C ASN A 486 47.97 38.17 1.27
N ALA A 487 47.54 37.61 0.14
CA ALA A 487 48.42 37.31 -0.99
C ALA A 487 49.04 38.58 -1.60
N GLU A 488 48.26 39.66 -1.76
CA GLU A 488 48.75 40.96 -2.21
C GLU A 488 49.78 41.57 -1.23
N LEU A 489 49.55 41.43 0.09
CA LEU A 489 50.49 41.85 1.13
C LEU A 489 51.78 41.01 1.13
N THR A 490 51.68 39.69 0.96
CA THR A 490 52.84 38.80 0.81
C THR A 490 53.63 39.13 -0.46
N GLN A 491 52.97 39.43 -1.58
CA GLN A 491 53.63 39.87 -2.81
C GLN A 491 54.39 41.19 -2.61
N LYS A 492 53.77 42.18 -1.94
CA LYS A 492 54.42 43.45 -1.59
C LYS A 492 55.62 43.26 -0.66
N LEU A 493 55.53 42.33 0.31
CA LEU A 493 56.64 41.98 1.18
C LEU A 493 57.79 41.37 0.38
N ASN A 494 57.50 40.45 -0.55
CA ASN A 494 58.50 39.83 -1.42
C ASN A 494 59.21 40.84 -2.32
N THR A 495 58.47 41.71 -3.03
CA THR A 495 59.08 42.75 -3.87
C THR A 495 59.88 43.77 -3.05
N THR A 496 59.52 43.99 -1.78
CA THR A 496 60.31 44.81 -0.84
C THR A 496 61.59 44.08 -0.43
N GLY A 497 61.54 42.77 -0.21
CA GLY A 497 62.70 41.92 0.05
C GLY A 497 63.67 41.87 -1.15
N GLU A 498 63.16 41.74 -2.37
CA GLU A 498 63.94 41.85 -3.61
C GLU A 498 64.57 43.23 -3.75
N SER A 499 63.82 44.31 -3.50
CA SER A 499 64.35 45.68 -3.51
C SER A 499 65.49 45.85 -2.48
N ASN A 500 65.33 45.32 -1.27
CA ASN A 500 66.39 45.33 -0.25
C ASN A 500 67.61 44.49 -0.66
N ARG A 501 67.41 43.37 -1.39
CA ARG A 501 68.51 42.56 -1.94
C ARG A 501 69.29 43.33 -3.01
N VAL A 502 68.58 43.97 -3.94
CA VAL A 502 69.18 44.83 -4.99
C VAL A 502 69.91 46.02 -4.38
N VAL A 503 69.37 46.66 -3.33
CA VAL A 503 70.08 47.72 -2.59
C VAL A 503 71.34 47.17 -1.92
N THR A 504 71.32 45.97 -1.35
CA THR A 504 72.50 45.33 -0.74
C THR A 504 73.55 44.95 -1.80
N GLU A 505 73.13 44.42 -2.95
CA GLU A 505 74.00 44.13 -4.10
C GLU A 505 74.65 45.41 -4.66
N ALA A 506 73.87 46.48 -4.81
CA ALA A 506 74.37 47.79 -5.25
C ALA A 506 75.32 48.44 -4.23
N LEU A 507 75.02 48.34 -2.93
CA LEU A 507 75.90 48.83 -1.86
C LEU A 507 77.25 48.08 -1.88
N ARG A 508 77.21 46.76 -2.10
CA ARG A 508 78.40 45.92 -2.24
C ARG A 508 79.22 46.30 -3.47
N ALA A 509 78.58 46.44 -4.63
CA ALA A 509 79.25 46.90 -5.84
C ALA A 509 79.89 48.30 -5.68
N LYS A 510 79.26 49.18 -4.89
CA LYS A 510 79.84 50.49 -4.53
C LYS A 510 80.97 50.41 -3.52
N GLN A 511 81.00 49.42 -2.63
CA GLN A 511 82.18 49.11 -1.81
C GLN A 511 83.31 48.55 -2.69
N ASP A 512 83.02 47.60 -3.59
CA ASP A 512 84.00 47.02 -4.50
C ASP A 512 84.59 48.10 -5.45
N GLU A 513 83.77 49.06 -5.92
CA GLU A 513 84.23 50.26 -6.64
C GLU A 513 85.11 51.16 -5.76
N LEU A 514 84.72 51.42 -4.50
CA LEU A 514 85.48 52.27 -3.57
C LEU A 514 86.84 51.64 -3.21
N ASP A 515 86.88 50.34 -2.97
CA ASP A 515 88.09 49.57 -2.70
C ASP A 515 88.97 49.55 -3.96
N THR A 516 88.38 49.39 -5.15
CA THR A 516 89.10 49.52 -6.44
C THR A 516 89.64 50.94 -6.65
N ILE A 517 88.92 51.99 -6.25
CA ILE A 517 89.38 53.38 -6.31
C ILE A 517 90.49 53.62 -5.29
N THR A 518 90.42 53.01 -4.11
CA THR A 518 91.48 53.07 -3.07
C THR A 518 92.75 52.39 -3.57
N ILE A 519 92.66 51.17 -4.11
CA ILE A 519 93.79 50.46 -4.74
C ILE A 519 94.35 51.27 -5.91
N LYS A 520 93.52 51.94 -6.72
CA LYS A 520 93.97 52.85 -7.78
C LYS A 520 94.62 54.11 -7.22
N PHE A 521 94.16 54.64 -6.09
CA PHE A 521 94.74 55.81 -5.42
C PHE A 521 96.11 55.46 -4.84
N ASP A 522 96.24 54.33 -4.13
CA ASP A 522 97.52 53.82 -3.61
C ASP A 522 98.50 53.53 -4.75
N ALA A 523 98.01 52.92 -5.85
CA ALA A 523 98.82 52.69 -7.05
C ALA A 523 99.20 53.99 -7.78
N LEU A 524 98.34 55.02 -7.77
CA LEU A 524 98.65 56.35 -8.31
C LEU A 524 99.63 57.11 -7.41
N GLN A 525 99.50 57.03 -6.09
CA GLN A 525 100.46 57.55 -5.13
C GLN A 525 101.83 56.87 -5.30
N THR A 526 101.84 55.55 -5.52
CA THR A 526 103.04 54.77 -5.87
C THR A 526 103.62 55.15 -7.25
N LYS A 527 102.79 55.56 -8.22
CA LYS A 527 103.25 56.07 -9.53
C LYS A 527 103.75 57.51 -9.48
N VAL A 528 103.13 58.38 -8.67
CA VAL A 528 103.59 59.76 -8.42
C VAL A 528 104.96 59.77 -7.72
N VAL A 529 105.27 58.75 -6.91
CA VAL A 529 106.62 58.47 -6.40
C VAL A 529 107.58 57.97 -7.50
N ASN A 530 107.08 57.30 -8.54
CA ASN A 530 107.87 56.59 -9.56
C ASN A 530 107.72 57.18 -10.99
N GLN A 531 108.10 58.45 -11.16
CA GLN A 531 108.46 59.11 -12.44
C GLN A 531 107.27 59.34 -13.43
N ILE A 532 107.05 60.56 -13.94
CA ILE A 532 107.78 61.31 -14.99
C ILE A 532 107.63 60.68 -16.40
N THR A 533 107.41 61.56 -17.39
CA THR A 533 107.22 61.33 -18.85
C THR A 533 105.85 60.80 -19.34
N GLU A 534 105.52 61.19 -20.59
CA GLU A 534 104.22 61.17 -21.27
C GLU A 534 104.27 60.27 -22.56
N PRO A 535 103.29 60.26 -23.50
CA PRO A 535 101.83 60.19 -23.38
C PRO A 535 101.18 59.05 -24.21
N ILE A 536 99.84 59.05 -24.16
CA ILE A 536 98.83 58.15 -24.76
C ILE A 536 98.68 58.25 -26.29
N GLU A 537 98.38 57.10 -26.92
CA GLU A 537 97.35 56.85 -27.97
C GLU A 537 96.82 55.40 -27.75
N ILE A 538 95.84 54.77 -28.45
CA ILE A 538 95.09 55.07 -29.69
C ILE A 538 93.66 54.45 -29.62
N ASP A 539 92.72 55.00 -30.40
CA ASP A 539 91.57 54.34 -31.07
C ASP A 539 90.31 53.83 -30.32
N MET A 540 89.21 53.72 -31.09
CA MET A 540 87.87 53.25 -30.71
C MET A 540 87.15 52.62 -31.91
N ASN A 541 86.97 51.29 -31.99
CA ASN A 541 85.89 50.73 -32.82
C ASN A 541 85.45 49.27 -32.56
N ASN A 542 84.17 49.03 -32.89
CA ASN A 542 83.54 47.81 -33.44
C ASN A 542 83.29 46.51 -32.62
N ASN A 543 82.10 45.95 -32.92
CA ASN A 543 81.77 44.51 -33.04
C ASN A 543 81.66 43.64 -31.76
N HIS A 544 80.91 42.51 -31.72
CA HIS A 544 79.99 41.88 -32.71
C HIS A 544 79.01 40.87 -32.03
N HIS A 545 77.96 40.45 -32.76
CA HIS A 545 77.33 39.10 -32.74
C HIS A 545 76.75 38.54 -31.41
N ASP A 546 76.09 37.38 -31.31
CA ASP A 546 75.57 36.32 -32.24
C ASP A 546 74.12 35.96 -31.73
N ASN A 547 73.10 35.41 -32.42
CA ASN A 547 72.91 34.50 -33.57
C ASN A 547 72.44 33.07 -33.15
N SER A 548 71.97 32.28 -34.12
CA SER A 548 71.32 30.95 -34.04
C SER A 548 69.87 30.94 -33.49
N GLY A 549 68.96 30.06 -33.96
CA GLY A 549 69.10 29.02 -34.98
C GLY A 549 67.81 28.71 -35.76
N ASN A 550 67.96 28.48 -37.06
CA ASN A 550 66.93 28.23 -38.09
C ASN A 550 66.42 26.77 -38.10
N VAL A 551 65.16 26.51 -38.50
CA VAL A 551 64.72 25.41 -39.41
C VAL A 551 63.33 25.73 -39.99
N TYR A 552 63.16 25.57 -41.31
CA TYR A 552 61.88 25.41 -42.02
C TYR A 552 61.79 23.98 -42.59
N PRO A 553 60.57 23.49 -42.92
CA PRO A 553 60.34 23.19 -44.34
C PRO A 553 59.02 23.78 -44.89
N ASP A 554 58.89 23.71 -46.22
CA ASP A 554 57.85 24.34 -47.04
C ASP A 554 56.72 23.35 -47.44
N GLY A 555 55.53 23.86 -47.80
CA GLY A 555 54.53 23.14 -48.60
C GLY A 555 53.16 22.83 -47.99
N ASP A 556 52.22 23.78 -48.05
CA ASP A 556 50.80 23.58 -48.44
C ASP A 556 50.21 24.97 -48.81
N LYS A 557 49.76 25.21 -50.05
CA LYS A 557 48.43 24.88 -50.63
C LYS A 557 47.24 25.57 -49.96
N ASP A 558 46.39 26.17 -50.79
CA ASP A 558 45.22 26.95 -50.39
C ASP A 558 44.17 26.14 -49.60
N VAL A 559 44.17 26.30 -48.28
CA VAL A 559 43.01 25.94 -47.44
C VAL A 559 42.06 27.13 -47.41
N ASP A 560 41.16 27.21 -48.41
CA ASP A 560 40.13 28.26 -48.52
C ASP A 560 39.34 28.39 -47.21
N ALA A 561 39.48 29.54 -46.55
CA ALA A 561 38.90 29.81 -45.24
C ALA A 561 37.36 29.80 -45.35
N ASN A 562 36.77 28.67 -44.95
CA ASN A 562 35.37 28.33 -45.25
C ASN A 562 34.35 29.02 -44.31
N GLY A 563 34.61 30.28 -43.97
CA GLY A 563 33.76 31.13 -43.16
C GLY A 563 32.44 31.46 -43.86
N ARG A 564 31.33 31.29 -43.14
CA ARG A 564 29.97 31.67 -43.62
C ARG A 564 29.76 33.19 -43.70
N PHE A 565 30.65 33.97 -43.08
CA PHE A 565 30.65 35.43 -43.08
C PHE A 565 32.05 35.95 -43.45
N PHE A 566 32.12 37.14 -44.04
CA PHE A 566 33.35 37.87 -44.35
C PHE A 566 33.27 39.32 -43.84
N VAL A 567 34.42 39.96 -43.70
CA VAL A 567 34.55 41.35 -43.23
C VAL A 567 34.87 42.25 -44.41
N GLU A 568 34.02 43.24 -44.67
CA GLU A 568 34.27 44.30 -45.66
C GLU A 568 34.72 45.57 -44.91
N CYS A 569 35.90 46.10 -45.26
CA CYS A 569 36.43 47.35 -44.72
C CYS A 569 36.35 48.45 -45.79
N ARG A 570 35.58 49.52 -45.55
CA ARG A 570 35.38 50.59 -46.54
C ARG A 570 36.30 51.79 -46.28
N ALA A 571 37.29 51.95 -47.16
CA ALA A 571 38.28 53.02 -47.07
C ALA A 571 37.70 54.46 -47.16
N SER A 572 36.59 54.66 -47.88
CA SER A 572 36.04 56.00 -48.14
C SER A 572 35.45 56.72 -46.92
N HIS A 573 35.15 56.01 -45.83
CA HIS A 573 34.57 56.58 -44.60
C HIS A 573 35.28 56.02 -43.34
N GLY A 574 36.58 56.31 -43.21
CA GLY A 574 37.29 56.17 -41.92
C GLY A 574 37.55 54.74 -41.44
N GLY A 575 37.64 53.75 -42.33
CA GLY A 575 37.98 52.36 -41.95
C GLY A 575 36.84 51.60 -41.27
N LEU A 576 35.59 51.89 -41.62
CA LEU A 576 34.42 51.25 -41.04
C LEU A 576 34.38 49.74 -41.41
N LEU A 577 34.32 48.88 -40.39
CA LEU A 577 34.27 47.42 -40.50
C LEU A 577 32.82 46.95 -40.50
N VAL A 578 32.43 46.16 -41.51
CA VAL A 578 31.07 45.61 -41.66
C VAL A 578 31.14 44.12 -41.99
N ILE A 579 30.39 43.30 -41.26
CA ILE A 579 30.31 41.86 -41.49
C ILE A 579 29.16 41.55 -42.44
N LYS A 580 29.40 40.72 -43.46
CA LYS A 580 28.41 40.27 -44.44
C LYS A 580 28.43 38.74 -44.60
N PRO A 581 27.29 38.09 -44.91
CA PRO A 581 27.26 36.65 -45.17
C PRO A 581 27.81 36.32 -46.57
N LYS A 582 28.58 35.21 -46.68
CA LYS A 582 29.17 34.70 -47.94
C LYS A 582 28.10 34.14 -48.90
N ARG A 583 26.88 33.85 -48.41
CA ARG A 583 25.66 33.48 -49.19
C ARG A 583 24.40 33.99 -48.46
N SER A 584 23.37 34.45 -49.19
CA SER A 584 22.15 35.07 -48.60
C SER A 584 21.07 34.07 -48.13
N ASN A 585 21.09 32.83 -48.60
CA ASN A 585 19.89 32.01 -48.75
C ASN A 585 19.35 31.27 -47.50
N ASN A 586 19.87 31.51 -46.29
CA ASN A 586 19.47 30.77 -45.07
C ASN A 586 19.50 31.64 -43.81
N GLY A 587 18.66 32.68 -43.72
CA GLY A 587 18.42 33.48 -42.49
C GLY A 587 19.60 34.30 -41.93
N CYS A 588 20.82 34.12 -42.46
CA CYS A 588 22.02 34.81 -41.98
C CYS A 588 21.95 36.35 -41.95
N PRO A 589 21.26 37.05 -42.87
CA PRO A 589 21.06 38.50 -42.76
C PRO A 589 20.26 38.89 -41.51
N GLU A 590 19.09 38.25 -41.30
CA GLU A 590 18.27 38.49 -40.11
C GLU A 590 19.01 38.14 -38.82
N TYR A 591 19.86 37.13 -38.82
CA TYR A 591 20.62 36.72 -37.63
C TYR A 591 21.65 37.78 -37.23
N LEU A 592 22.36 38.38 -38.19
CA LEU A 592 23.28 39.51 -37.93
C LEU A 592 22.53 40.76 -37.43
N GLU A 593 21.29 40.96 -37.88
CA GLU A 593 20.44 42.09 -37.51
C GLU A 593 19.80 41.90 -36.12
N LYS A 594 19.22 40.72 -35.84
CA LYS A 594 18.68 40.31 -34.53
C LYS A 594 19.73 40.34 -33.42
N LEU A 595 21.00 40.00 -33.72
CA LEU A 595 22.11 40.12 -32.76
C LEU A 595 22.72 41.54 -32.68
N GLY A 596 22.27 42.48 -33.52
CA GLY A 596 22.71 43.88 -33.52
C GLY A 596 24.19 44.08 -33.86
N ILE A 597 24.83 43.12 -34.54
CA ILE A 597 26.30 43.07 -34.67
C ILE A 597 26.84 44.27 -35.47
N ASN A 598 26.31 44.51 -36.67
CA ASN A 598 26.78 45.62 -37.51
C ASN A 598 26.48 47.02 -36.89
N PRO A 599 25.31 47.27 -36.26
CA PRO A 599 25.11 48.45 -35.42
C PRO A 599 26.13 48.59 -34.28
N PHE A 600 26.44 47.50 -33.57
CA PHE A 600 27.42 47.51 -32.47
C PHE A 600 28.84 47.84 -32.96
N LEU A 601 29.29 47.26 -34.08
CA LEU A 601 30.59 47.58 -34.69
C LEU A 601 30.70 49.08 -35.02
N LYS A 602 29.66 49.66 -35.65
CA LYS A 602 29.59 51.09 -35.98
C LYS A 602 29.55 52.01 -34.77
N TRP A 603 29.06 51.53 -33.62
CA TRP A 603 29.08 52.25 -32.36
C TRP A 603 30.46 52.14 -31.67
N ALA A 604 31.01 50.91 -31.59
CA ALA A 604 32.29 50.63 -30.95
C ALA A 604 33.46 51.37 -31.63
N GLN A 605 33.50 51.40 -32.98
CA GLN A 605 34.52 52.13 -33.75
C GLN A 605 34.49 53.67 -33.56
N LYS A 606 33.45 54.23 -32.91
CA LYS A 606 33.40 55.65 -32.54
C LYS A 606 33.92 55.93 -31.13
N GLN A 607 34.36 54.90 -30.40
CA GLN A 607 34.86 54.99 -29.03
C GLN A 607 36.37 54.76 -28.99
N GLN A 608 37.08 55.53 -28.15
CA GLN A 608 38.54 55.41 -27.97
C GLN A 608 38.98 53.96 -27.69
N ASP A 609 38.30 53.27 -26.77
CA ASP A 609 38.60 51.87 -26.37
C ASP A 609 37.97 50.80 -27.29
N THR A 610 37.96 51.02 -28.61
CA THR A 610 37.32 50.10 -29.60
C THR A 610 37.72 48.65 -29.36
N LYS A 611 39.02 48.35 -29.19
CA LYS A 611 39.53 46.98 -29.01
C LYS A 611 38.93 46.28 -27.78
N ARG A 612 38.81 46.98 -26.65
CA ARG A 612 38.27 46.40 -25.40
C ARG A 612 36.78 46.09 -25.55
N ARG A 613 36.00 47.01 -26.13
CA ARG A 613 34.56 46.80 -26.35
C ARG A 613 34.24 45.69 -27.35
N LEU A 614 35.11 45.47 -28.35
CA LEU A 614 34.99 44.31 -29.24
C LEU A 614 35.25 42.99 -28.49
N VAL A 615 36.28 42.94 -27.64
CA VAL A 615 36.56 41.76 -26.80
C VAL A 615 35.41 41.50 -25.82
N ASP A 616 34.90 42.52 -25.12
CA ASP A 616 33.73 42.40 -24.22
C ASP A 616 32.53 41.75 -24.94
N LYS A 617 32.23 42.19 -26.17
CA LYS A 617 31.09 41.69 -26.96
C LYS A 617 31.34 40.28 -27.52
N ILE A 618 32.57 39.96 -27.93
CA ILE A 618 32.95 38.60 -28.37
C ILE A 618 32.83 37.63 -27.19
N ALA A 619 33.36 37.98 -26.01
CA ALA A 619 33.23 37.16 -24.80
C ALA A 619 31.75 36.91 -24.43
N GLY A 620 30.89 37.94 -24.50
CA GLY A 620 29.45 37.78 -24.30
C GLY A 620 28.75 36.90 -25.33
N LEU A 621 29.17 36.95 -26.60
CA LEU A 621 28.66 36.07 -27.66
C LEU A 621 29.11 34.61 -27.45
N CYS A 622 30.38 34.39 -27.09
CA CYS A 622 30.92 33.07 -26.76
C CYS A 622 30.22 32.47 -25.52
N HIS A 623 29.97 33.27 -24.49
CA HIS A 623 29.23 32.80 -23.31
C HIS A 623 27.79 32.39 -23.63
N MET A 624 27.05 33.18 -24.43
CA MET A 624 25.72 32.77 -24.89
C MET A 624 25.74 31.50 -25.76
N LEU A 625 26.80 31.30 -26.55
CA LEU A 625 26.98 30.09 -27.35
C LEU A 625 27.24 28.87 -26.46
N MET A 626 28.14 28.96 -25.47
CA MET A 626 28.38 27.90 -24.48
C MET A 626 27.12 27.55 -23.69
N MET A 627 26.37 28.55 -23.19
CA MET A 627 25.10 28.31 -22.49
C MET A 627 24.06 27.63 -23.40
N GLY A 628 24.09 27.90 -24.71
CA GLY A 628 23.27 27.22 -25.71
C GLY A 628 23.70 25.76 -25.92
N GLU A 629 25.01 25.51 -26.04
CA GLU A 629 25.57 24.16 -26.18
C GLU A 629 25.27 23.30 -24.94
N GLU A 630 25.50 23.82 -23.73
CA GLU A 630 25.14 23.17 -22.47
C GLU A 630 23.64 22.84 -22.40
N ALA A 631 22.77 23.76 -22.81
CA ALA A 631 21.33 23.51 -22.86
C ALA A 631 20.97 22.40 -23.87
N THR A 632 21.58 22.38 -25.06
CA THR A 632 21.35 21.31 -26.05
C THR A 632 21.88 19.95 -25.58
N LEU A 633 23.02 19.93 -24.90
CA LEU A 633 23.65 18.71 -24.40
C LEU A 633 22.85 18.13 -23.22
N SER A 634 22.31 18.99 -22.35
CA SER A 634 21.33 18.61 -21.31
C SER A 634 20.06 17.99 -21.90
N VAL A 635 19.49 18.61 -22.94
CA VAL A 635 18.34 18.03 -23.67
C VAL A 635 18.69 16.68 -24.28
N GLN A 636 19.86 16.54 -24.91
CA GLN A 636 20.33 15.26 -25.48
C GLN A 636 20.45 14.16 -24.41
N GLN A 637 21.06 14.44 -23.25
CA GLN A 637 21.15 13.49 -22.14
C GLN A 637 19.76 13.05 -21.64
N THR A 638 18.78 13.97 -21.58
CA THR A 638 17.40 13.57 -21.22
C THR A 638 16.75 12.70 -22.30
N LEU A 639 17.03 12.93 -23.58
CA LEU A 639 16.50 12.13 -24.69
C LEU A 639 17.10 10.72 -24.68
N GLU A 640 18.41 10.59 -24.47
CA GLU A 640 19.11 9.30 -24.33
C GLU A 640 18.54 8.49 -23.15
N SER A 641 18.38 9.11 -21.98
CA SER A 641 17.71 8.48 -20.83
C SER A 641 16.26 8.06 -21.13
N LYS A 642 15.50 8.83 -21.91
CA LYS A 642 14.16 8.41 -22.36
C LYS A 642 14.20 7.25 -23.36
N GLN A 643 15.22 7.18 -24.22
CA GLN A 643 15.40 6.05 -25.12
C GLN A 643 15.71 4.77 -24.35
N GLU A 644 16.61 4.80 -23.36
CA GLU A 644 16.88 3.63 -22.49
C GLU A 644 15.62 3.13 -21.78
N HIS A 645 14.77 4.05 -21.30
CA HIS A 645 13.47 3.69 -20.72
C HIS A 645 12.51 3.07 -21.75
N LEU A 646 12.45 3.59 -22.97
CA LEU A 646 11.64 3.02 -24.05
C LEU A 646 12.13 1.63 -24.45
N ASP A 647 13.45 1.41 -24.55
CA ASP A 647 14.07 0.12 -24.85
C ASP A 647 13.81 -0.92 -23.75
N HIS A 648 13.88 -0.50 -22.47
CA HIS A 648 13.52 -1.36 -21.34
C HIS A 648 12.04 -1.74 -21.36
N VAL A 649 11.14 -0.78 -21.64
CA VAL A 649 9.71 -1.06 -21.79
C VAL A 649 9.45 -1.97 -23.00
N GLY A 650 10.11 -1.75 -24.13
CA GLY A 650 10.01 -2.59 -25.32
C GLY A 650 10.40 -4.04 -25.04
N LYS A 651 11.57 -4.27 -24.45
CA LYS A 651 12.03 -5.61 -24.02
C LYS A 651 11.06 -6.27 -23.05
N LYS A 652 10.47 -5.50 -22.12
CA LYS A 652 9.49 -6.00 -21.16
C LYS A 652 8.13 -6.33 -21.79
N CYS A 653 7.68 -5.55 -22.77
CA CYS A 653 6.48 -5.84 -23.55
C CYS A 653 6.68 -7.10 -24.42
N GLN A 654 7.84 -7.26 -25.05
CA GLN A 654 8.19 -8.47 -25.79
C GLN A 654 8.15 -9.71 -24.88
N TRP A 655 8.80 -9.67 -23.72
CA TRP A 655 8.79 -10.77 -22.75
C TRP A 655 7.37 -11.14 -22.27
N LEU A 656 6.52 -10.13 -22.02
CA LEU A 656 5.11 -10.35 -21.67
C LEU A 656 4.32 -10.99 -22.82
N GLN A 657 4.58 -10.57 -24.06
CA GLN A 657 3.93 -11.11 -25.26
C GLN A 657 4.37 -12.55 -25.55
N GLU A 658 5.65 -12.87 -25.38
CA GLU A 658 6.21 -14.23 -25.49
C GLU A 658 5.63 -15.15 -24.40
N LYS A 659 5.53 -14.69 -23.13
CA LYS A 659 4.87 -15.47 -22.07
C LYS A 659 3.39 -15.71 -22.38
N LEU A 660 2.66 -14.67 -22.80
CA LEU A 660 1.24 -14.80 -23.12
C LEU A 660 1.01 -15.79 -24.28
N ALA A 661 1.84 -15.74 -25.33
CA ALA A 661 1.76 -16.68 -26.44
C ALA A 661 2.03 -18.14 -26.00
N GLY A 662 3.01 -18.34 -25.10
CA GLY A 662 3.27 -19.66 -24.49
C GLY A 662 2.09 -20.18 -23.68
N GLU A 663 1.50 -19.33 -22.83
CA GLU A 663 0.29 -19.65 -22.06
C GLU A 663 -0.91 -19.98 -22.97
N GLU A 664 -1.13 -19.22 -24.05
CA GLU A 664 -2.22 -19.46 -25.00
C GLU A 664 -2.05 -20.77 -25.77
N ASP A 665 -0.84 -21.11 -26.20
CA ASP A 665 -0.55 -22.37 -26.89
C ASP A 665 -0.68 -23.58 -25.96
N ALA A 666 -0.22 -23.48 -24.71
CA ALA A 666 -0.45 -24.50 -23.67
C ALA A 666 -1.95 -24.74 -23.42
N LYS A 667 -2.73 -23.66 -23.28
CA LYS A 667 -4.19 -23.70 -23.12
C LYS A 667 -4.88 -24.27 -24.37
N ARG A 668 -4.43 -23.93 -25.59
CA ARG A 668 -4.91 -24.51 -26.85
C ARG A 668 -4.64 -26.01 -26.96
N LYS A 669 -3.40 -26.45 -26.70
CA LYS A 669 -2.99 -27.86 -26.72
C LYS A 669 -3.82 -28.69 -25.74
N THR A 670 -4.00 -28.21 -24.52
CA THR A 670 -4.80 -28.89 -23.50
C THR A 670 -6.30 -28.89 -23.83
N LEU A 671 -6.85 -27.81 -24.40
CA LEU A 671 -8.24 -27.78 -24.86
C LEU A 671 -8.47 -28.76 -26.02
N ILE A 672 -7.58 -28.81 -27.02
CA ILE A 672 -7.65 -29.76 -28.14
C ILE A 672 -7.61 -31.19 -27.62
N ARG A 673 -6.73 -31.49 -26.67
CA ARG A 673 -6.60 -32.80 -26.02
C ARG A 673 -7.84 -33.19 -25.20
N TYR A 674 -8.39 -32.27 -24.41
CA TYR A 674 -9.67 -32.46 -23.70
C TYR A 674 -10.84 -32.71 -24.66
N VAL A 675 -10.96 -31.91 -25.73
CA VAL A 675 -12.00 -32.07 -26.74
C VAL A 675 -11.83 -33.39 -27.50
N HIS A 676 -10.60 -33.82 -27.80
CA HIS A 676 -10.34 -35.11 -28.42
C HIS A 676 -10.79 -36.27 -27.52
N GLU A 677 -10.47 -36.23 -26.22
CA GLU A 677 -10.79 -37.33 -25.30
C GLU A 677 -12.28 -37.36 -24.92
N VAL A 678 -12.92 -36.20 -24.73
CA VAL A 678 -14.39 -36.16 -24.57
C VAL A 678 -15.09 -36.64 -25.85
N LYS A 679 -14.56 -36.33 -27.04
CA LYS A 679 -15.11 -36.80 -28.33
C LYS A 679 -14.81 -38.27 -28.63
N SER A 680 -13.74 -38.85 -28.10
CA SER A 680 -13.46 -40.29 -28.21
C SER A 680 -14.46 -41.09 -27.38
N GLN A 681 -14.77 -40.62 -26.16
CA GLN A 681 -15.67 -41.29 -25.22
C GLN A 681 -17.16 -41.01 -25.46
N ALA A 682 -17.53 -39.82 -25.94
CA ALA A 682 -18.90 -39.49 -26.36
C ALA A 682 -19.37 -40.21 -27.66
N ARG A 683 -18.65 -41.25 -28.08
CA ARG A 683 -19.08 -42.26 -29.08
C ARG A 683 -19.54 -43.57 -28.45
N ALA A 684 -19.53 -43.67 -27.11
CA ALA A 684 -20.09 -44.77 -26.34
C ALA A 684 -21.35 -44.27 -25.60
N ASP A 685 -22.52 -44.47 -26.21
CA ASP A 685 -23.73 -43.67 -25.98
C ASP A 685 -24.45 -43.80 -24.61
N ASP A 686 -23.92 -44.55 -23.62
CA ASP A 686 -24.64 -44.81 -22.36
C ASP A 686 -23.76 -45.04 -21.10
N ALA A 687 -22.59 -44.39 -21.01
CA ALA A 687 -21.65 -44.60 -19.88
C ALA A 687 -21.07 -43.31 -19.27
N LYS A 688 -20.74 -43.38 -17.96
CA LYS A 688 -20.06 -42.31 -17.21
C LYS A 688 -18.72 -41.95 -17.87
N LEU A 689 -18.51 -40.68 -18.21
CA LEU A 689 -17.28 -40.24 -18.88
C LEU A 689 -16.08 -40.20 -17.91
N SER A 690 -14.91 -40.61 -18.41
CA SER A 690 -13.68 -40.81 -17.62
C SER A 690 -12.50 -40.09 -18.28
N LEU A 691 -12.17 -38.86 -17.90
CA LEU A 691 -11.11 -38.10 -18.58
C LEU A 691 -9.73 -38.71 -18.30
N LYS A 692 -9.10 -39.32 -19.30
CA LYS A 692 -7.82 -40.03 -19.20
C LYS A 692 -6.70 -39.27 -19.89
N LEU A 693 -5.79 -38.71 -19.09
CA LEU A 693 -4.65 -37.91 -19.54
C LEU A 693 -3.35 -38.33 -18.81
N PRO A 694 -2.96 -39.62 -18.84
CA PRO A 694 -1.71 -40.08 -18.25
C PRO A 694 -0.50 -39.57 -19.04
N GLU A 695 0.64 -39.42 -18.36
CA GLU A 695 1.98 -39.22 -18.96
C GLU A 695 2.01 -38.15 -20.07
N SER A 696 1.24 -37.07 -19.83
CA SER A 696 0.80 -36.09 -20.81
C SER A 696 1.52 -34.74 -20.70
N GLY A 697 2.54 -34.63 -19.83
CA GLY A 697 3.27 -33.38 -19.59
C GLY A 697 2.39 -32.25 -19.03
N ILE A 698 1.35 -32.59 -18.28
CA ILE A 698 0.42 -31.63 -17.68
C ILE A 698 1.07 -30.97 -16.46
N GLY A 699 1.20 -29.65 -16.47
CA GLY A 699 1.61 -28.85 -15.31
C GLY A 699 0.42 -28.19 -14.61
N ASP A 700 0.71 -27.30 -13.66
CA ASP A 700 -0.31 -26.67 -12.82
C ASP A 700 -1.23 -25.72 -13.61
N GLU A 701 -0.74 -25.06 -14.68
CA GLU A 701 -1.56 -24.19 -15.52
C GLU A 701 -2.57 -25.00 -16.35
N GLU A 702 -2.18 -26.16 -16.90
CA GLU A 702 -3.09 -27.07 -17.58
C GLU A 702 -4.14 -27.65 -16.63
N VAL A 703 -3.77 -27.97 -15.37
CA VAL A 703 -4.74 -28.41 -14.36
C VAL A 703 -5.72 -27.28 -14.00
N HIS A 704 -5.29 -26.02 -13.94
CA HIS A 704 -6.21 -24.89 -13.78
C HIS A 704 -7.18 -24.76 -14.97
N ALA A 705 -6.72 -24.98 -16.21
CA ALA A 705 -7.59 -24.99 -17.39
C ALA A 705 -8.61 -26.16 -17.35
N ILE A 706 -8.17 -27.37 -17.00
CA ILE A 706 -9.03 -28.54 -16.81
C ILE A 706 -10.05 -28.28 -15.68
N ALA A 707 -9.63 -27.67 -14.57
CA ALA A 707 -10.52 -27.32 -13.46
C ALA A 707 -11.59 -26.28 -13.83
N ALA A 708 -11.26 -25.33 -14.72
CA ALA A 708 -12.24 -24.38 -15.25
C ALA A 708 -13.29 -25.08 -16.15
N LEU A 709 -12.85 -26.01 -17.00
CA LEU A 709 -13.74 -26.81 -17.88
C LEU A 709 -14.65 -27.75 -17.08
N LEU A 710 -14.13 -28.39 -16.03
CA LEU A 710 -14.88 -29.34 -15.20
C LEU A 710 -15.90 -28.66 -14.25
N ARG A 711 -15.69 -27.40 -13.86
CA ARG A 711 -16.55 -26.67 -12.91
C ARG A 711 -18.05 -26.68 -13.28
N ASN A 712 -18.33 -26.62 -14.58
CA ASN A 712 -19.68 -26.57 -15.13
C ASN A 712 -20.13 -27.91 -15.78
N ASN A 713 -19.31 -28.97 -15.70
CA ASN A 713 -19.57 -30.25 -16.37
C ASN A 713 -19.83 -31.38 -15.37
N SER A 714 -21.10 -31.81 -15.26
CA SER A 714 -21.53 -32.91 -14.39
C SER A 714 -21.46 -34.30 -15.05
N SER A 715 -21.04 -34.43 -16.31
CA SER A 715 -21.00 -35.71 -17.03
C SER A 715 -19.73 -36.55 -16.77
N ILE A 716 -18.63 -35.90 -16.38
CA ILE A 716 -17.34 -36.56 -16.12
C ILE A 716 -17.28 -37.00 -14.66
N HIS A 717 -17.01 -38.29 -14.45
CA HIS A 717 -17.01 -38.95 -13.15
C HIS A 717 -15.62 -39.46 -12.74
N GLU A 718 -14.71 -39.67 -13.69
CA GLU A 718 -13.32 -40.05 -13.40
C GLU A 718 -12.33 -39.08 -14.03
N LEU A 719 -11.20 -38.84 -13.37
CA LEU A 719 -10.12 -37.98 -13.82
C LEU A 719 -8.77 -38.67 -13.58
N GLN A 720 -8.10 -39.13 -14.64
CA GLN A 720 -6.81 -39.83 -14.54
C GLN A 720 -5.69 -38.94 -15.09
N LEU A 721 -4.82 -38.49 -14.18
CA LEU A 721 -3.71 -37.54 -14.41
C LEU A 721 -2.37 -38.11 -13.92
N HIS A 722 -2.20 -39.44 -13.91
CA HIS A 722 -0.98 -40.06 -13.40
C HIS A 722 0.26 -39.78 -14.28
N GLY A 723 1.44 -39.65 -13.69
CA GLY A 723 2.69 -39.46 -14.43
C GLY A 723 2.85 -38.07 -15.06
N ASN A 724 2.34 -37.03 -14.41
CA ASN A 724 2.40 -35.64 -14.89
C ASN A 724 3.25 -34.75 -13.95
N ALA A 725 3.30 -33.45 -14.23
CA ALA A 725 4.09 -32.46 -13.47
C ALA A 725 3.21 -31.61 -12.53
N VAL A 726 2.13 -32.19 -11.98
CA VAL A 726 1.20 -31.47 -11.10
C VAL A 726 1.81 -31.31 -9.71
N THR A 727 1.85 -30.08 -9.19
CA THR A 727 2.36 -29.76 -7.86
C THR A 727 1.24 -29.49 -6.85
N SER A 728 1.60 -29.02 -5.66
CA SER A 728 0.66 -28.47 -4.67
C SER A 728 -0.21 -27.31 -5.19
N GLU A 729 0.19 -26.62 -6.27
CA GLU A 729 -0.59 -25.54 -6.90
C GLU A 729 -1.74 -26.10 -7.76
N GLY A 730 -1.48 -27.06 -8.65
CA GLY A 730 -2.52 -27.74 -9.43
C GLY A 730 -3.45 -28.59 -8.55
N ALA A 731 -2.94 -29.16 -7.45
CA ALA A 731 -3.77 -29.79 -6.42
C ALA A 731 -4.81 -28.82 -5.83
N ARG A 732 -4.46 -27.52 -5.66
CA ARG A 732 -5.40 -26.47 -5.21
C ARG A 732 -6.49 -26.18 -6.26
N ALA A 733 -6.16 -26.26 -7.55
CA ALA A 733 -7.15 -26.13 -8.62
C ALA A 733 -8.18 -27.27 -8.61
N ILE A 734 -7.72 -28.53 -8.44
CA ILE A 734 -8.60 -29.70 -8.31
C ILE A 734 -9.48 -29.60 -7.06
N ALA A 735 -8.91 -29.19 -5.93
CA ALA A 735 -9.65 -28.92 -4.69
C ALA A 735 -10.77 -27.88 -4.88
N ALA A 736 -10.55 -26.85 -5.69
CA ALA A 736 -11.59 -25.86 -6.03
C ALA A 736 -12.76 -26.43 -6.86
N ILE A 737 -12.58 -27.53 -7.59
CA ILE A 737 -13.68 -28.27 -8.23
C ILE A 737 -14.43 -29.11 -7.19
N LEU A 738 -13.69 -29.84 -6.35
CA LEU A 738 -14.23 -30.77 -5.35
C LEU A 738 -15.10 -30.07 -4.29
N GLY A 739 -14.78 -28.82 -3.95
CA GLY A 739 -15.63 -27.99 -3.08
C GLY A 739 -16.94 -27.51 -3.73
N SER A 740 -17.16 -27.72 -5.03
CA SER A 740 -18.39 -27.33 -5.71
C SER A 740 -19.50 -28.39 -5.58
N ALA A 741 -20.72 -27.94 -5.27
CA ALA A 741 -21.91 -28.78 -5.25
C ALA A 741 -22.30 -29.36 -6.63
N THR A 742 -21.75 -28.83 -7.72
CA THR A 742 -21.95 -29.30 -9.10
C THR A 742 -21.05 -30.47 -9.52
N CYS A 743 -20.02 -30.80 -8.73
CA CYS A 743 -19.02 -31.80 -9.12
C CYS A 743 -19.61 -33.21 -9.25
N GLY A 744 -19.22 -33.93 -10.31
CA GLY A 744 -19.58 -35.33 -10.58
C GLY A 744 -18.46 -36.34 -10.30
N LEU A 745 -17.25 -35.88 -9.95
CA LEU A 745 -16.06 -36.74 -9.85
C LEU A 745 -16.12 -37.71 -8.67
N THR A 746 -16.16 -39.01 -8.98
CA THR A 746 -16.10 -40.12 -8.03
C THR A 746 -14.70 -40.75 -7.92
N PHE A 747 -13.83 -40.58 -8.92
CA PHE A 747 -12.47 -41.11 -8.91
C PHE A 747 -11.47 -40.11 -9.50
N ILE A 748 -10.33 -39.91 -8.82
CA ILE A 748 -9.23 -39.07 -9.28
C ILE A 748 -7.90 -39.80 -9.06
N ASP A 749 -7.09 -39.92 -10.11
CA ASP A 749 -5.76 -40.53 -10.06
C ASP A 749 -4.69 -39.47 -10.32
N LEU A 750 -3.89 -39.16 -9.30
CA LEU A 750 -2.80 -38.20 -9.29
C LEU A 750 -1.47 -38.87 -8.95
N ARG A 751 -1.35 -40.19 -9.17
CA ARG A 751 -0.11 -40.93 -8.87
C ARG A 751 1.07 -40.44 -9.72
N LYS A 752 2.30 -40.55 -9.21
CA LYS A 752 3.51 -40.10 -9.93
C LYS A 752 3.42 -38.64 -10.41
N ASN A 753 3.12 -37.74 -9.49
CA ASN A 753 3.16 -36.29 -9.69
C ASN A 753 4.10 -35.66 -8.63
N GLN A 754 4.07 -34.34 -8.46
CA GLN A 754 4.96 -33.57 -7.57
C GLN A 754 4.17 -32.90 -6.42
N ILE A 755 3.05 -33.49 -6.00
CA ILE A 755 2.16 -32.94 -4.98
C ILE A 755 2.77 -33.14 -3.58
N GLY A 756 3.09 -32.05 -2.88
CA GLY A 756 3.56 -32.10 -1.50
C GLY A 756 2.42 -32.17 -0.48
N ASP A 757 2.76 -32.36 0.80
CA ASP A 757 1.83 -32.47 1.93
C ASP A 757 0.75 -31.37 1.97
N ASP A 758 1.12 -30.15 1.57
CA ASP A 758 0.18 -29.02 1.47
C ASP A 758 -0.90 -29.18 0.40
N GLY A 759 -0.57 -29.78 -0.75
CA GLY A 759 -1.56 -30.13 -1.77
C GLY A 759 -2.52 -31.22 -1.27
N ILE A 760 -1.99 -32.23 -0.57
CA ILE A 760 -2.78 -33.31 0.05
C ILE A 760 -3.73 -32.73 1.12
N ARG A 761 -3.24 -31.82 1.96
CA ARG A 761 -4.02 -31.08 2.97
C ARG A 761 -5.17 -30.28 2.36
N VAL A 762 -4.90 -29.55 1.27
CA VAL A 762 -5.90 -28.73 0.56
C VAL A 762 -6.96 -29.59 -0.14
N LEU A 763 -6.57 -30.72 -0.76
CA LEU A 763 -7.52 -31.70 -1.33
C LEU A 763 -8.44 -32.28 -0.24
N THR A 764 -7.88 -32.63 0.91
CA THR A 764 -8.63 -33.18 2.06
C THR A 764 -9.65 -32.18 2.60
N GLU A 765 -9.26 -30.92 2.79
CA GLU A 765 -10.15 -29.85 3.28
C GLU A 765 -11.29 -29.54 2.30
N ALA A 766 -11.04 -29.61 0.98
CA ALA A 766 -12.08 -29.42 -0.03
C ALA A 766 -13.11 -30.55 -0.07
N LEU A 767 -12.68 -31.80 0.17
CA LEU A 767 -13.60 -32.94 0.31
C LEU A 767 -14.48 -32.79 1.57
N GLU A 768 -13.91 -32.37 2.71
CA GLU A 768 -14.66 -32.14 3.95
C GLU A 768 -15.70 -31.00 3.82
N ARG A 769 -15.41 -29.97 3.01
CA ARG A 769 -16.35 -28.87 2.73
C ARG A 769 -17.54 -29.25 1.84
N ASN A 770 -17.48 -30.37 1.12
CA ASN A 770 -18.55 -30.75 0.18
C ASN A 770 -19.78 -31.31 0.94
N PRO A 771 -21.00 -30.78 0.73
CA PRO A 771 -22.19 -31.19 1.50
C PRO A 771 -22.66 -32.64 1.26
N ARG A 772 -22.06 -33.38 0.33
CA ARG A 772 -22.30 -34.83 0.13
C ARG A 772 -21.43 -35.71 1.03
N ILE A 773 -20.33 -35.19 1.56
CA ILE A 773 -19.30 -35.94 2.31
C ILE A 773 -19.47 -35.69 3.81
N ARG A 774 -19.15 -36.69 4.65
CA ARG A 774 -19.11 -36.57 6.12
C ARG A 774 -17.80 -36.98 6.75
N HIS A 775 -17.10 -37.94 6.14
CA HIS A 775 -15.85 -38.48 6.65
C HIS A 775 -14.85 -38.59 5.50
N VAL A 776 -13.62 -38.13 5.73
CA VAL A 776 -12.51 -38.26 4.79
C VAL A 776 -11.39 -39.02 5.49
N TYR A 777 -10.94 -40.10 4.88
CA TYR A 777 -9.85 -40.93 5.36
C TYR A 777 -8.62 -40.69 4.48
N VAL A 778 -7.49 -40.36 5.11
CA VAL A 778 -6.19 -40.30 4.44
C VAL A 778 -5.38 -41.52 4.90
N HIS A 779 -5.18 -42.46 3.99
CA HIS A 779 -4.41 -43.68 4.22
C HIS A 779 -2.91 -43.38 4.19
N ALA A 780 -2.13 -44.09 5.03
CA ALA A 780 -0.68 -43.93 5.10
C ALA A 780 0.04 -44.14 3.75
N GLY A 781 -0.53 -44.98 2.87
CA GLY A 781 -0.12 -45.11 1.48
C GLY A 781 -0.83 -44.12 0.56
N GLY A 782 -0.78 -42.81 0.85
CA GLY A 782 -1.13 -41.73 -0.08
C GLY A 782 -2.50 -41.83 -0.78
N LYS A 783 -3.53 -42.40 -0.15
CA LYS A 783 -4.88 -42.53 -0.73
C LYS A 783 -5.89 -41.77 0.12
N ILE A 784 -6.71 -40.94 -0.50
CA ILE A 784 -7.78 -40.17 0.15
C ILE A 784 -9.13 -40.79 -0.25
N GLU A 785 -9.97 -41.13 0.72
CA GLU A 785 -11.31 -41.70 0.49
C GLU A 785 -12.37 -40.89 1.24
N ALA A 786 -13.38 -40.42 0.52
CA ALA A 786 -14.45 -39.60 1.05
C ALA A 786 -15.79 -40.37 1.07
N LEU A 787 -16.38 -40.46 2.26
CA LEU A 787 -17.60 -41.20 2.52
C LEU A 787 -18.80 -40.26 2.76
N GLY A 788 -19.91 -40.57 2.09
CA GLY A 788 -21.19 -39.88 2.21
C GLY A 788 -22.25 -40.73 2.92
N ALA A 789 -23.13 -40.08 3.68
CA ALA A 789 -24.25 -40.72 4.35
C ALA A 789 -25.56 -40.12 3.84
N ASN A 790 -26.37 -40.93 3.16
CA ASN A 790 -27.57 -40.47 2.46
C ASN A 790 -28.61 -39.88 3.43
N LYS A 791 -28.86 -38.57 3.30
CA LYS A 791 -29.73 -37.78 4.19
C LYS A 791 -31.21 -38.19 4.14
N ALA A 792 -31.60 -39.02 3.18
CA ALA A 792 -32.95 -39.56 3.02
C ALA A 792 -33.33 -40.67 4.02
N ALA A 793 -32.36 -41.27 4.73
CA ALA A 793 -32.59 -42.42 5.61
C ALA A 793 -33.25 -42.09 6.97
N SER A 794 -33.64 -40.83 7.24
CA SER A 794 -34.10 -40.38 8.56
C SER A 794 -35.55 -40.75 8.91
N SER A 795 -36.09 -41.84 8.35
CA SER A 795 -37.47 -42.30 8.54
C SER A 795 -37.60 -43.72 9.12
N ASN A 796 -36.51 -44.49 9.24
CA ASN A 796 -36.49 -45.81 9.89
C ASN A 796 -35.24 -45.95 10.77
N PRO A 797 -35.36 -46.22 12.09
CA PRO A 797 -34.22 -46.34 12.99
C PRO A 797 -33.43 -47.65 12.82
N ASP A 798 -34.06 -48.70 12.29
CA ASP A 798 -33.44 -50.03 12.11
C ASP A 798 -32.76 -50.23 10.73
N ALA A 799 -32.66 -49.17 9.92
CA ALA A 799 -32.00 -49.24 8.62
C ALA A 799 -30.48 -49.26 8.79
N ILE A 800 -29.83 -50.36 8.39
CA ILE A 800 -28.37 -50.46 8.32
C ILE A 800 -27.83 -49.30 7.48
N VAL A 801 -26.97 -48.48 8.07
CA VAL A 801 -26.40 -47.29 7.41
C VAL A 801 -25.40 -47.73 6.36
N GLN A 802 -25.85 -47.96 5.13
CA GLN A 802 -24.99 -48.04 3.97
C GLN A 802 -24.34 -46.67 3.75
N VAL A 803 -23.04 -46.61 4.05
CA VAL A 803 -22.19 -45.46 3.78
C VAL A 803 -21.60 -45.63 2.38
N GLU A 804 -21.87 -44.68 1.49
CA GLU A 804 -21.48 -44.76 0.09
C GLU A 804 -20.17 -43.98 -0.12
N THR A 805 -19.21 -44.58 -0.83
CA THR A 805 -17.95 -43.91 -1.17
C THR A 805 -18.19 -42.90 -2.29
N VAL A 806 -18.15 -41.62 -1.96
CA VAL A 806 -18.51 -40.52 -2.88
C VAL A 806 -17.34 -40.11 -3.77
N CYS A 807 -16.11 -40.11 -3.24
CA CYS A 807 -14.92 -39.75 -4.00
C CYS A 807 -13.68 -40.49 -3.49
N VAL A 808 -12.80 -40.91 -4.41
CA VAL A 808 -11.50 -41.49 -4.10
C VAL A 808 -10.41 -40.74 -4.88
N ILE A 809 -9.37 -40.29 -4.19
CA ILE A 809 -8.20 -39.62 -4.79
C ILE A 809 -6.94 -40.42 -4.46
N ASP A 810 -6.19 -40.84 -5.47
CA ASP A 810 -4.91 -41.53 -5.30
C ASP A 810 -3.73 -40.58 -5.53
N VAL A 811 -2.97 -40.27 -4.49
CA VAL A 811 -1.78 -39.41 -4.50
C VAL A 811 -0.50 -40.20 -4.15
N ARG A 812 -0.48 -41.52 -4.35
CA ARG A 812 0.74 -42.34 -4.20
C ARG A 812 1.85 -41.92 -5.16
N GLU A 813 3.09 -42.26 -4.81
CA GLU A 813 4.28 -41.97 -5.64
C GLU A 813 4.47 -40.46 -5.95
N ASN A 814 3.89 -39.57 -5.13
CA ASN A 814 4.16 -38.14 -5.16
C ASN A 814 5.35 -37.81 -4.25
N HIS A 815 6.42 -37.29 -4.83
CA HIS A 815 7.62 -36.89 -4.10
C HIS A 815 8.14 -35.54 -4.61
N VAL A 816 8.34 -34.59 -3.69
CA VAL A 816 9.00 -33.31 -4.02
C VAL A 816 10.49 -33.56 -4.11
N THR A 817 10.99 -33.79 -5.32
CA THR A 817 12.44 -33.80 -5.59
C THR A 817 12.99 -32.40 -5.43
N VAL A 818 13.68 -32.14 -4.32
CA VAL A 818 14.40 -30.88 -4.09
C VAL A 818 15.64 -30.86 -4.98
N THR A 819 15.46 -30.53 -6.25
CA THR A 819 16.55 -30.36 -7.22
C THR A 819 17.25 -29.03 -6.98
N SER A 820 18.36 -29.07 -6.25
CA SER A 820 19.30 -27.96 -6.12
C SER A 820 20.04 -27.73 -7.46
N HIS A 821 19.43 -26.93 -8.35
CA HIS A 821 20.07 -26.44 -9.56
C HIS A 821 20.79 -25.12 -9.29
N ASP A 822 22.00 -25.24 -8.74
CA ASP A 822 23.04 -24.21 -8.85
C ASP A 822 24.18 -24.82 -9.70
N GLU A 823 24.08 -24.70 -11.02
CA GLU A 823 25.17 -25.05 -11.95
C GLU A 823 25.76 -23.76 -12.54
N ASP A 824 26.91 -23.34 -11.99
CA ASP A 824 27.86 -22.46 -12.66
C ASP A 824 29.28 -22.98 -12.38
N GLY A 825 30.17 -22.93 -13.37
CA GLY A 825 31.16 -24.01 -13.55
C GLY A 825 32.61 -23.79 -13.12
N MET A 826 33.25 -24.91 -12.77
CA MET A 826 34.71 -25.22 -12.87
C MET A 826 35.69 -24.60 -11.84
N PRO A 827 36.86 -25.24 -11.56
CA PRO A 827 37.24 -26.66 -11.78
C PRO A 827 37.73 -27.38 -10.49
N VAL A 828 37.87 -28.69 -10.57
CA VAL A 828 38.28 -29.58 -9.45
C VAL A 828 39.80 -29.81 -9.39
N ALA A 829 40.36 -29.85 -8.17
CA ALA A 829 41.60 -30.57 -7.86
C ALA A 829 41.46 -31.31 -6.49
N PRO A 830 42.09 -32.48 -6.26
CA PRO A 830 41.71 -33.41 -5.18
C PRO A 830 42.71 -33.45 -3.98
N LEU A 831 42.54 -34.46 -3.10
CA LEU A 831 43.28 -34.81 -1.86
C LEU A 831 42.62 -34.24 -0.58
N THR A 832 42.60 -34.90 0.59
CA THR A 832 43.16 -36.20 1.05
C THR A 832 42.13 -37.05 1.82
N THR A 833 42.47 -38.33 2.06
CA THR A 833 41.72 -39.26 2.93
C THR A 833 41.97 -39.03 4.43
N GLY A 834 40.93 -39.25 5.25
CA GLY A 834 41.01 -39.36 6.71
C GLY A 834 40.40 -38.15 7.45
N GLY A 835 39.65 -38.33 8.54
CA GLY A 835 39.21 -39.60 9.12
C GLY A 835 38.87 -39.52 10.60
N GLU A 836 37.72 -38.96 10.96
CA GLU A 836 37.19 -39.00 12.33
C GLU A 836 35.66 -39.06 12.30
N ALA A 837 35.07 -40.04 13.00
CA ALA A 837 33.63 -40.36 12.92
C ALA A 837 33.00 -40.50 14.30
N THR A 838 33.06 -39.42 15.10
CA THR A 838 32.43 -39.31 16.42
C THR A 838 31.93 -37.88 16.68
N GLU A 839 30.91 -37.77 17.53
CA GLU A 839 30.42 -36.51 18.13
C GLU A 839 29.95 -35.36 17.20
N LEU A 840 28.78 -35.53 16.56
CA LEU A 840 27.90 -34.37 16.28
C LEU A 840 26.38 -34.67 16.34
N PHE A 841 25.98 -35.83 16.88
CA PHE A 841 24.57 -36.18 17.10
C PHE A 841 24.12 -35.89 18.55
N SER A 842 23.93 -34.60 18.88
CA SER A 842 23.08 -34.21 20.01
C SER A 842 22.24 -32.97 19.66
N LYS A 843 21.11 -32.78 20.36
CA LYS A 843 20.17 -31.63 20.22
C LYS A 843 19.39 -31.55 18.89
N ARG A 844 18.67 -32.61 18.52
CA ARG A 844 17.30 -32.45 17.99
C ARG A 844 16.29 -32.68 19.13
N PRO A 845 15.31 -31.78 19.38
CA PRO A 845 14.32 -32.00 20.43
C PRO A 845 13.44 -33.23 20.14
N SER A 846 13.21 -34.07 21.16
CA SER A 846 12.23 -35.16 21.07
C SER A 846 10.82 -34.60 20.82
N ALA A 847 9.99 -35.34 20.07
CA ALA A 847 8.61 -34.96 19.75
C ALA A 847 7.75 -34.64 21.00
N LEU A 848 8.11 -35.23 22.16
CA LEU A 848 7.48 -34.94 23.44
C LEU A 848 7.62 -33.46 23.87
N ALA A 849 8.72 -32.80 23.48
CA ALA A 849 8.93 -31.37 23.75
C ALA A 849 8.01 -30.47 22.90
N LEU A 850 7.79 -30.81 21.63
CA LEU A 850 6.86 -30.12 20.74
C LEU A 850 5.40 -30.31 21.18
N ALA A 851 5.04 -31.53 21.61
CA ALA A 851 3.73 -31.80 22.20
C ALA A 851 3.48 -30.96 23.47
N ASN A 852 4.45 -30.93 24.39
CA ASN A 852 4.37 -30.11 25.60
C ASN A 852 4.33 -28.60 25.31
N ALA A 853 5.04 -28.12 24.28
CA ALA A 853 4.96 -26.73 23.84
C ALA A 853 3.55 -26.37 23.35
N SER A 854 2.93 -27.21 22.50
CA SER A 854 1.55 -27.00 22.01
C SER A 854 0.51 -27.03 23.15
N VAL A 855 0.69 -27.88 24.16
CA VAL A 855 -0.18 -27.91 25.36
C VAL A 855 0.01 -26.67 26.23
N GLN A 856 1.25 -26.19 26.42
CA GLN A 856 1.54 -24.92 27.10
C GLN A 856 0.94 -23.73 26.34
N GLU A 857 0.99 -23.73 25.02
CA GLU A 857 0.43 -22.69 24.17
C GLU A 857 -1.10 -22.65 24.25
N LYS A 858 -1.79 -23.78 24.06
CA LYS A 858 -3.25 -23.87 24.27
C LYS A 858 -3.68 -23.47 25.69
N LYS A 859 -2.86 -23.76 26.71
CA LYS A 859 -3.08 -23.29 28.09
C LYS A 859 -2.95 -21.76 28.21
N ARG A 860 -1.97 -21.15 27.54
CA ARG A 860 -1.79 -19.68 27.46
C ARG A 860 -2.91 -19.01 26.67
N GLU A 861 -3.37 -19.59 25.57
CA GLU A 861 -4.52 -19.11 24.81
C GLU A 861 -5.81 -19.17 25.63
N TRP A 862 -6.06 -20.27 26.33
CA TRP A 862 -7.20 -20.41 27.23
C TRP A 862 -7.15 -19.37 28.35
N GLN A 863 -5.98 -19.13 28.95
CA GLN A 863 -5.77 -18.06 29.93
C GLN A 863 -6.02 -16.66 29.34
N ARG A 864 -5.53 -16.37 28.12
CA ARG A 864 -5.82 -15.12 27.40
C ARG A 864 -7.31 -14.95 27.13
N GLN A 865 -8.02 -16.01 26.72
CA GLN A 865 -9.48 -15.96 26.54
C GLN A 865 -10.23 -15.73 27.86
N GLN A 866 -9.77 -16.31 28.98
CA GLN A 866 -10.38 -16.06 30.30
C GLN A 866 -10.11 -14.63 30.80
N GLN A 867 -8.91 -14.09 30.57
CA GLN A 867 -8.61 -12.68 30.83
C GLN A 867 -9.48 -11.76 29.97
N LEU A 868 -9.61 -12.02 28.66
CA LEU A 868 -10.47 -11.25 27.75
C LEU A 868 -11.95 -11.33 28.14
N LYS A 869 -12.43 -12.49 28.62
CA LYS A 869 -13.79 -12.64 29.17
C LYS A 869 -13.98 -11.82 30.45
N LYS A 870 -13.05 -11.88 31.41
CA LYS A 870 -13.07 -11.01 32.60
C LYS A 870 -13.02 -9.52 32.25
N GLN A 871 -12.20 -9.14 31.28
CA GLN A 871 -12.06 -7.74 30.85
C GLN A 871 -13.36 -7.24 30.21
N LYS A 872 -13.97 -8.01 29.29
CA LYS A 872 -15.29 -7.69 28.70
C LYS A 872 -16.42 -7.69 29.74
N GLN A 873 -16.34 -8.53 30.78
CA GLN A 873 -17.31 -8.51 31.87
C GLN A 873 -17.14 -7.24 32.74
N LEU A 874 -15.90 -6.86 33.08
CA LEU A 874 -15.59 -5.62 33.79
C LEU A 874 -16.00 -4.38 32.97
N GLU A 875 -15.83 -4.39 31.65
CA GLU A 875 -16.32 -3.34 30.76
C GLU A 875 -17.85 -3.29 30.72
N LYS A 876 -18.53 -4.44 30.71
CA LYS A 876 -20.00 -4.52 30.77
C LYS A 876 -20.56 -4.05 32.12
N GLU A 877 -19.84 -4.29 33.21
CA GLU A 877 -20.15 -3.76 34.54
C GLU A 877 -19.88 -2.25 34.63
N LYS A 878 -18.78 -1.76 34.03
CA LYS A 878 -18.53 -0.31 33.86
C LYS A 878 -19.57 0.37 32.96
N LEU A 879 -20.07 -0.28 31.92
CA LEU A 879 -21.20 0.21 31.11
C LEU A 879 -22.46 0.28 31.96
N LYS A 880 -22.85 -0.80 32.65
CA LYS A 880 -24.00 -0.79 33.58
C LYS A 880 -23.89 0.30 34.64
N HIS A 881 -22.69 0.53 35.20
CA HIS A 881 -22.48 1.57 36.19
C HIS A 881 -22.59 2.99 35.59
N LYS A 882 -22.19 3.18 34.33
CA LYS A 882 -22.46 4.41 33.57
C LYS A 882 -23.94 4.57 33.22
N GLU A 883 -24.63 3.51 32.82
CA GLU A 883 -26.08 3.50 32.55
C GLU A 883 -26.87 3.85 33.84
N LEU A 884 -26.46 3.32 34.99
CA LEU A 884 -27.03 3.67 36.30
C LEU A 884 -26.75 5.15 36.66
N GLN A 885 -25.55 5.67 36.40
CA GLN A 885 -25.25 7.10 36.56
C GLN A 885 -26.03 7.99 35.59
N TRP A 886 -26.34 7.50 34.38
CA TRP A 886 -27.11 8.23 33.37
C TRP A 886 -28.61 8.26 33.72
N ASN A 887 -29.17 7.13 34.12
CA ASN A 887 -30.55 7.02 34.62
C ASN A 887 -30.75 7.84 35.91
N GLY A 888 -29.73 7.89 36.78
CA GLY A 888 -29.70 8.78 37.95
C GLY A 888 -29.68 10.28 37.63
N ARG A 889 -29.58 10.66 36.35
CA ARG A 889 -29.56 12.05 35.87
C ARG A 889 -30.69 12.39 34.88
N ALA A 890 -31.56 11.44 34.57
CA ALA A 890 -32.66 11.57 33.60
C ALA A 890 -33.93 10.86 34.11
N GLY A 891 -34.47 11.35 35.23
CA GLY A 891 -35.65 10.76 35.89
C GLY A 891 -36.43 11.80 36.69
N GLY A 892 -37.11 12.72 36.00
CA GLY A 892 -38.01 13.72 36.60
C GLY A 892 -39.48 13.32 36.45
N LEU A 893 -40.27 13.60 37.48
CA LEU A 893 -41.70 13.33 37.64
C LEU A 893 -42.12 11.85 37.70
N GLU A 894 -42.41 11.37 38.91
CA GLU A 894 -43.82 11.23 39.28
C GLU A 894 -44.05 11.48 40.79
N LEU A 895 -45.28 11.26 41.28
CA LEU A 895 -45.91 12.01 42.38
C LEU A 895 -45.51 11.64 43.83
N ALA A 896 -45.21 12.68 44.61
CA ALA A 896 -45.67 12.97 45.97
C ALA A 896 -45.56 11.93 47.13
N ALA A 897 -44.70 12.23 48.11
CA ALA A 897 -44.96 11.96 49.53
C ALA A 897 -44.23 12.96 50.46
N LYS A 898 -44.72 13.12 51.70
CA LYS A 898 -44.20 14.06 52.72
C LYS A 898 -43.10 13.38 53.58
N THR A 899 -42.02 14.08 53.98
CA THR A 899 -41.75 14.50 55.39
C THR A 899 -40.31 15.00 55.71
N LYS A 900 -40.25 16.11 56.47
CA LYS A 900 -39.34 16.49 57.58
C LYS A 900 -37.89 15.93 57.71
N LYS A 901 -36.94 16.87 57.93
CA LYS A 901 -35.69 16.80 58.76
C LYS A 901 -34.55 15.89 58.23
N THR A 902 -33.25 16.07 58.52
CA THR A 902 -32.50 17.04 59.39
C THR A 902 -31.04 17.24 58.90
N LEU A 903 -30.41 18.37 59.26
CA LEU A 903 -28.95 18.55 59.45
C LEU A 903 -28.62 18.42 60.96
N PRO A 904 -27.37 18.47 61.49
CA PRO A 904 -26.00 18.52 60.91
C PRO A 904 -25.17 17.28 61.44
N PRO A 905 -23.84 17.25 61.75
CA PRO A 905 -22.76 18.25 61.62
C PRO A 905 -21.36 17.77 61.09
N LEU A 906 -20.49 18.79 61.03
CA LEU A 906 -19.03 18.87 60.89
C LEU A 906 -18.19 17.77 61.57
N GLU A 907 -17.01 17.53 61.00
CA GLU A 907 -15.77 17.38 61.79
C GLU A 907 -14.57 18.01 61.04
N GLU A 908 -13.45 18.25 61.71
CA GLU A 908 -12.39 19.18 61.30
C GLU A 908 -10.97 18.59 61.58
N LYS A 909 -9.92 19.27 61.09
CA LYS A 909 -8.46 18.97 61.19
C LYS A 909 -7.95 18.02 60.08
N SER A 910 -6.69 18.11 59.63
CA SER A 910 -5.54 18.88 60.14
C SER A 910 -4.84 19.71 59.07
N LEU A 911 -4.22 20.83 59.46
CA LEU A 911 -3.14 21.47 58.70
C LEU A 911 -1.81 20.76 59.03
N GLU A 912 -0.81 20.85 58.15
CA GLU A 912 0.40 21.66 58.41
C GLU A 912 1.33 21.80 57.18
N ARG A 913 1.72 23.05 56.89
CA ARG A 913 3.07 23.60 56.56
C ARG A 913 3.97 22.95 55.47
N ALA A 914 4.81 23.71 54.75
CA ALA A 914 4.87 25.17 54.48
C ALA A 914 5.94 25.51 53.41
N ASN A 915 5.73 26.63 52.68
CA ASN A 915 6.75 27.47 52.01
C ASN A 915 7.55 26.82 50.84
N SER A 916 8.26 27.55 49.96
CA SER A 916 8.58 28.99 49.89
C SER A 916 8.58 29.54 48.45
N VAL A 917 8.45 30.87 48.31
CA VAL A 917 8.59 31.64 47.06
C VAL A 917 9.71 32.67 47.21
N PRO A 918 10.48 32.96 46.15
CA PRO A 918 11.01 34.31 45.91
C PRO A 918 10.43 34.99 44.66
N SER A 919 10.43 36.33 44.64
CA SER A 919 9.98 37.21 43.54
C SER A 919 11.14 38.15 43.12
N ILE A 920 10.87 39.28 42.42
CA ILE A 920 11.78 40.32 41.83
C ILE A 920 12.07 40.06 40.33
N LYS A 921 11.91 40.95 39.32
CA LYS A 921 11.39 42.34 39.09
C LYS A 921 10.92 42.40 37.60
N ALA A 922 9.96 43.16 37.06
CA ALA A 922 9.33 44.48 37.29
C ALA A 922 9.78 45.58 36.28
N HIS A 923 8.89 45.92 35.32
CA HIS A 923 8.58 47.20 34.61
C HIS A 923 7.57 46.84 33.47
N GLU A 924 6.41 47.49 33.22
CA GLU A 924 6.11 48.91 32.87
C GLU A 924 6.57 49.29 31.44
N GLU A 925 5.75 49.84 30.53
CA GLU A 925 4.32 50.25 30.48
C GLU A 925 3.72 49.92 29.07
N ARG A 926 2.52 50.32 28.57
CA ARG A 926 1.32 51.08 29.02
C ARG A 926 0.10 50.72 28.11
N GLU A 927 -1.12 51.14 28.48
CA GLU A 927 -2.27 51.34 27.56
C GLU A 927 -2.45 52.83 27.17
N PRO A 928 -3.43 53.19 26.31
CA PRO A 928 -4.73 53.63 26.86
C PRO A 928 -5.98 53.19 26.07
N SER A 929 -7.18 53.53 26.57
CA SER A 929 -8.49 52.96 26.21
C SER A 929 -9.54 53.98 25.68
N GLU A 930 -10.54 53.44 24.96
CA GLU A 930 -11.92 53.98 24.79
C GLU A 930 -12.12 55.33 24.03
N PRO A 931 -13.35 55.78 23.66
CA PRO A 931 -14.70 55.31 24.04
C PRO A 931 -15.73 55.06 22.89
N ILE A 932 -16.97 54.75 23.28
CA ILE A 932 -18.20 54.59 22.46
C ILE A 932 -18.98 55.94 22.39
N PRO A 933 -19.81 56.23 21.34
CA PRO A 933 -21.27 56.27 21.58
C PRO A 933 -22.24 56.04 20.38
N THR A 934 -23.52 55.78 20.72
CA THR A 934 -24.81 56.11 20.01
C THR A 934 -25.22 55.55 18.64
N ASP A 935 -26.34 54.83 18.67
CA ASP A 935 -27.60 54.95 17.88
C ASP A 935 -27.66 55.66 16.51
N VAL A 936 -28.42 55.07 15.56
CA VAL A 936 -29.76 55.54 15.07
C VAL A 936 -30.30 54.60 13.96
N LYS A 937 -31.62 54.62 13.70
CA LYS A 937 -32.31 53.87 12.62
C LYS A 937 -32.55 54.77 11.40
N GLU A 938 -32.49 54.20 10.19
CA GLU A 938 -33.48 54.30 9.08
C GLU A 938 -32.93 53.52 7.85
N ALA A 939 -33.71 52.68 7.15
CA ALA A 939 -34.67 52.99 6.07
C ALA A 939 -34.01 53.74 4.89
N GLN A 940 -34.28 53.53 3.60
CA GLN A 940 -35.07 52.64 2.73
C GLN A 940 -34.97 53.36 1.35
N VAL A 941 -35.29 52.73 0.21
CA VAL A 941 -35.31 53.36 -1.15
C VAL A 941 -33.89 53.60 -1.73
N ALA A 942 -33.34 52.87 -2.72
CA ALA A 942 -33.82 52.31 -4.00
C ALA A 942 -33.87 53.32 -5.18
N LEU A 943 -33.20 52.98 -6.30
CA LEU A 943 -33.64 53.37 -7.64
C LEU A 943 -33.21 52.36 -8.70
N ASP A 944 -33.98 52.31 -9.79
CA ASP A 944 -34.13 51.21 -10.73
C ASP A 944 -33.17 51.16 -11.95
N ALA A 945 -33.25 50.01 -12.63
CA ALA A 945 -33.27 49.81 -14.09
C ALA A 945 -32.04 50.13 -14.97
N THR A 946 -31.57 49.10 -15.68
CA THR A 946 -31.87 48.83 -17.11
C THR A 946 -31.13 47.56 -17.57
N LEU A 947 -31.42 46.93 -18.72
CA LEU A 947 -32.67 46.30 -19.20
C LEU A 947 -32.33 45.37 -20.39
N GLY A 948 -33.17 44.37 -20.68
CA GLY A 948 -33.11 43.56 -21.92
C GLY A 948 -32.44 42.17 -21.78
N ASP A 949 -32.95 41.11 -22.41
CA ASP A 949 -34.27 41.01 -23.06
C ASP A 949 -34.79 39.57 -23.21
N ASP A 950 -36.07 39.49 -23.59
CA ASP A 950 -36.84 38.36 -24.15
C ASP A 950 -37.15 37.10 -23.30
N GLY A 951 -38.39 36.62 -23.50
CA GLY A 951 -38.96 35.40 -22.93
C GLY A 951 -39.68 34.57 -24.02
N PRO A 952 -41.01 34.34 -24.01
CA PRO A 952 -41.98 34.64 -22.94
C PRO A 952 -43.07 33.56 -22.68
N SER A 953 -43.79 33.74 -21.56
CA SER A 953 -45.19 33.26 -21.32
C SER A 953 -45.41 31.73 -21.08
N SER A 954 -46.48 31.25 -20.42
CA SER A 954 -47.56 31.81 -19.54
C SER A 954 -48.48 30.64 -19.07
N ALA A 955 -49.51 30.73 -18.20
CA ALA A 955 -49.92 31.48 -16.96
C ALA A 955 -51.32 30.88 -16.52
N GLU A 956 -52.02 31.12 -15.38
CA GLU A 956 -51.81 31.82 -14.09
C GLU A 956 -51.21 30.78 -13.07
N LYS A 957 -51.51 30.47 -11.78
CA LYS A 957 -52.45 30.89 -10.70
C LYS A 957 -53.93 30.40 -10.85
N LYS A 958 -54.77 30.25 -9.81
CA LYS A 958 -54.84 30.89 -8.46
C LYS A 958 -55.71 30.06 -7.45
N SER A 959 -55.37 30.14 -6.15
CA SER A 959 -56.25 30.16 -4.94
C SER A 959 -57.67 29.53 -4.92
N MET A 960 -57.95 28.71 -3.89
CA MET A 960 -59.13 28.89 -2.98
C MET A 960 -58.98 28.10 -1.65
N LYS A 961 -59.78 28.44 -0.62
CA LYS A 961 -59.74 27.87 0.75
C LYS A 961 -60.87 26.85 0.99
N LYS A 962 -60.60 25.71 1.66
CA LYS A 962 -61.18 25.31 2.98
C LYS A 962 -60.96 23.82 3.37
N HIS A 963 -60.85 23.63 4.67
CA HIS A 963 -60.94 22.46 5.55
C HIS A 963 -61.33 21.03 5.05
N GLN A 964 -60.57 20.07 5.61
CA GLN A 964 -61.01 18.82 6.28
C GLN A 964 -61.43 17.58 5.46
N SER A 965 -61.39 16.45 6.17
CA SER A 965 -61.97 15.13 5.89
C SER A 965 -61.21 14.15 4.98
N ALA A 966 -60.53 13.21 5.66
CA ALA A 966 -60.61 11.76 5.46
C ALA A 966 -60.37 11.14 4.05
N THR A 967 -59.22 10.44 3.95
CA THR A 967 -59.05 9.02 3.54
C THR A 967 -60.01 8.30 2.58
N ALA A 968 -59.40 7.36 1.84
CA ALA A 968 -59.99 6.16 1.22
C ALA A 968 -60.69 6.36 -0.15
N PHE A 969 -59.85 6.25 -1.18
CA PHE A 969 -60.23 5.88 -2.55
C PHE A 969 -60.91 4.49 -2.59
N SER A 970 -61.66 4.21 -3.66
CA SER A 970 -62.29 2.91 -3.99
C SER A 970 -63.44 2.40 -3.09
N ARG A 971 -64.67 2.81 -3.42
CA ARG A 971 -65.69 1.94 -4.07
C ARG A 971 -66.92 2.74 -4.52
N ARG A 972 -67.50 2.37 -5.66
CA ARG A 972 -68.80 2.88 -6.17
C ARG A 972 -69.51 1.74 -6.91
N LEU A 973 -70.83 1.86 -7.10
CA LEU A 973 -71.69 0.99 -7.94
C LEU A 973 -71.97 -0.43 -7.41
N LYS A 974 -72.75 -0.49 -6.33
CA LYS A 974 -74.19 -0.80 -6.46
C LYS A 974 -74.97 0.35 -5.77
N GLU A 975 -76.27 0.57 -5.92
CA GLU A 975 -77.39 -0.27 -6.41
C GLU A 975 -78.32 0.53 -7.37
N SER A 976 -79.31 -0.15 -7.95
CA SER A 976 -80.50 0.46 -8.57
C SER A 976 -81.72 0.08 -7.70
N PRO A 977 -82.73 0.95 -7.49
CA PRO A 977 -83.66 0.82 -6.37
C PRO A 977 -84.90 -0.02 -6.67
N LEU A 978 -85.47 -0.67 -5.64
CA LEU A 978 -86.91 -0.94 -5.47
C LEU A 978 -87.22 -1.62 -4.12
N ALA A 979 -88.05 -0.97 -3.28
CA ALA A 979 -88.93 -1.55 -2.23
C ALA A 979 -88.29 -2.44 -1.10
N SER A 980 -88.88 -2.63 0.08
CA SER A 980 -89.85 -1.86 0.88
C SER A 980 -89.88 -2.43 2.32
N SER A 981 -90.54 -1.72 3.26
CA SER A 981 -91.13 -2.26 4.51
C SER A 981 -90.28 -3.14 5.46
N LYS A 982 -89.88 -2.53 6.59
CA LYS A 982 -90.25 -2.87 8.00
C LYS A 982 -90.84 -4.27 8.32
N PRO A 983 -90.61 -4.84 9.53
CA PRO A 983 -90.62 -4.14 10.84
C PRO A 983 -89.49 -3.15 11.13
#